data_AF-A0A8B6X794-F1
#
_entry.id   AF-A0A8B6X794-F1
#
_cell.length_a   1.000
_cell.length_b   1.000
_cell.length_c   1.000
_cell.angle_alpha   90.00
_cell.angle_beta   90.00
_cell.angle_gamma   90.00
#
_symmetry.space_group_name_H-M   'P 1'
#
loop_
_entity.id
_entity.type
_entity.pdbx_description
1 polymer ?
#
loop_
_entity_poly.entity_id
_entity_poly.type
_entity_poly.pdbx_seq_one_letter_code
_entity_poly.pdbx_strand_id
1 'polypeptide(L)'
;MPGIDDALLVELFARLGVGAPYDWQRRAFARMVAGEPPRQIKVPTAAGKTMLVAIFVAALATRARAGLPATQRRLAFAVNRRVLVDEATRLCVRIRELLDAGELPALRDALASLSVTGKPLAISTLRGQFADNGEWSLDPSTPAIVLATPDMLGSRLLFRGYGLGRSRAATHAGLLGIDTLVVHDEAHLAPAFSHLLRQIEARAAADAAAIGRPLIHVIEMTATLRPGVGGEPLVCDIASDAALVARMSARKRLGFKTIAAEGRKAGGAIAAAIVDAAVAHRDANRAVAIFVASPDQAATIARDLGRKGIDPARIVQLTGTMRGHERTALLDSPAYLRFVSDERRGNDGSAFFIATSAGEIGLDIDADIGLFDLATLDRLIQRAGRINRRGQGAGAITLIHANGEEAPEAVRPRCLAAIDLLQTLAAYADGIDASPLALSALLDQPGYADACDPAPAMRALEPQVIDMFAMTSLSLGQLRCPAPATYIQGLVDEEADITLAWRQLPAAHADVGRWLDAWPLVTAELARLPRERARKFIVDRLLKAPAGVAPLALLLDAQGQLAEGGVLMPGAHVWRWLDRLPAGGTVLFASAAGGLSVQGQPDADATAEVPDVSGQCTDAHGLERGVVQAITVKLAIEDEQPVWSCADRHDATLPGLLAACCEGWQIVFHDCPIAPAAPCELSVRVWQARPGVHAPDAGDLAALAPRPRLLGEHLQLAARAGHALAAALSLPADFAAANPRAAVTHDAGKDESRWQRAIGNADLAQPLAKSGGARFDNAINDGYRHELGSLLRPTADGLTRLEQHLVVSHHGWARPVFLGNARDKPGCAALADRAARDYAALGASLGPWALAHLEALLKAADVLAEVEAERFAAQPAWAMPPAPAEVVIPTVAPQAFSLPVDAANFGEYLACLGLFALALHAGRVVEASWSGGGFHLHGIDADGVLALLASLRGATVAPDTEATRPEMADAAYPPLLLRLAGLPPLPLNPWLGEGLDEGSGWKLGAGQTRAPVILDSLVASCAASLDLPDFTPADLPTLGGARVGADASKFRFDSATNWSAQDAGFSLNEHARFKSSRPWVELLSAIGLQHFFPPPADASHRYWLWPEPLPRPLAIAAARGLLPGAGPAYEAALVPSGKMKDVFPAQPVPQRNPTCPPHLLMI
;
A
#
# COMPACT_ATOMS: atom_id res chain seq x y z
N MET A 1 -36.59 10.70 13.37
CA MET A 1 -37.14 11.09 12.05
C MET A 1 -38.18 10.07 11.63
N PRO A 2 -39.49 10.41 11.59
CA PRO A 2 -40.51 9.54 11.01
C PRO A 2 -40.57 9.77 9.48
N GLY A 3 -40.51 8.70 8.67
CA GLY A 3 -40.86 8.78 7.23
C GLY A 3 -39.93 8.11 6.21
N ILE A 4 -38.81 7.50 6.61
CA ILE A 4 -38.00 6.68 5.69
C ILE A 4 -38.47 5.23 5.78
N ASP A 5 -38.95 4.67 4.67
CA ASP A 5 -39.34 3.26 4.55
C ASP A 5 -38.12 2.36 4.72
N ASP A 6 -38.12 1.55 5.79
CA ASP A 6 -37.05 0.59 6.10
C ASP A 6 -37.43 -0.86 5.74
N ALA A 7 -38.46 -1.07 4.93
CA ALA A 7 -38.93 -2.40 4.53
C ALA A 7 -37.82 -3.27 3.92
N LEU A 8 -37.00 -2.71 3.01
CA LEU A 8 -35.87 -3.44 2.40
C LEU A 8 -34.81 -3.84 3.43
N LEU A 9 -34.58 -3.01 4.44
CA LEU A 9 -33.63 -3.30 5.52
C LEU A 9 -34.16 -4.43 6.41
N VAL A 10 -35.41 -4.34 6.83
CA VAL A 10 -36.05 -5.34 7.69
C VAL A 10 -36.15 -6.69 6.99
N GLU A 11 -36.52 -6.71 5.70
CA GLU A 11 -36.58 -7.92 4.90
C GLU A 11 -35.20 -8.59 4.77
N LEU A 12 -34.15 -7.80 4.47
CA LEU A 12 -32.78 -8.29 4.38
C LEU A 12 -32.31 -8.90 5.71
N PHE A 13 -32.58 -8.24 6.84
CA PHE A 13 -32.22 -8.77 8.17
C PHE A 13 -32.93 -10.09 8.47
N ALA A 14 -34.23 -10.18 8.17
CA ALA A 14 -35.00 -11.41 8.37
C ALA A 14 -34.44 -12.58 7.54
N ARG A 15 -34.07 -12.35 6.27
CA ARG A 15 -33.48 -13.38 5.38
C ARG A 15 -32.07 -13.81 5.80
N LEU A 16 -31.33 -12.91 6.43
CA LEU A 16 -30.03 -13.23 7.02
C LEU A 16 -30.15 -14.01 8.35
N GLY A 17 -31.37 -14.22 8.85
CA GLY A 17 -31.59 -14.91 10.13
C GLY A 17 -31.13 -14.12 11.34
N VAL A 18 -30.97 -12.80 11.18
CA VAL A 18 -30.67 -11.89 12.30
C VAL A 18 -31.96 -11.25 12.81
N GLY A 19 -31.99 -10.89 14.10
CA GLY A 19 -33.14 -10.21 14.71
C GLY A 19 -33.45 -8.86 14.05
N ALA A 20 -34.48 -8.17 14.55
CA ALA A 20 -34.83 -6.84 14.04
C ALA A 20 -33.64 -5.85 14.15
N PRO A 21 -33.45 -4.93 13.18
CA PRO A 21 -32.42 -3.92 13.27
C PRO A 21 -32.51 -3.09 14.56
N TYR A 22 -31.38 -2.92 15.23
CA TYR A 22 -31.22 -2.05 16.41
C TYR A 22 -31.50 -0.58 16.05
N ASP A 23 -31.88 0.25 17.02
CA ASP A 23 -32.19 1.67 16.79
C ASP A 23 -31.06 2.43 16.07
N TRP A 24 -29.82 2.23 16.51
CA TRP A 24 -28.65 2.87 15.91
C TRP A 24 -28.46 2.45 14.44
N GLN A 25 -28.82 1.21 14.09
CA GLN A 25 -28.75 0.67 12.73
C GLN A 25 -29.81 1.32 11.83
N ARG A 26 -31.03 1.53 12.34
CA ARG A 26 -32.09 2.27 11.61
C ARG A 26 -31.73 3.73 11.40
N ARG A 27 -31.12 4.38 12.40
CA ARG A 27 -30.60 5.75 12.26
C ARG A 27 -29.47 5.84 11.23
N ALA A 28 -28.57 4.86 11.20
CA ALA A 28 -27.52 4.79 10.19
C ALA A 28 -28.10 4.62 8.78
N PHE A 29 -29.07 3.71 8.61
CA PHE A 29 -29.82 3.53 7.37
C PHE A 29 -30.48 4.82 6.90
N ALA A 30 -31.24 5.49 7.77
CA ALA A 30 -31.90 6.75 7.46
C ALA A 30 -30.93 7.83 6.95
N ARG A 31 -29.78 7.98 7.61
CA ARG A 31 -28.73 8.93 7.21
C ARG A 31 -28.12 8.58 5.86
N MET A 32 -27.86 7.30 5.59
CA MET A 32 -27.36 6.85 4.28
C MET A 32 -28.39 7.06 3.17
N VAL A 33 -29.67 6.77 3.43
CA VAL A 33 -30.77 7.03 2.47
C VAL A 33 -30.92 8.52 2.20
N ALA A 34 -30.69 9.40 3.18
CA ALA A 34 -30.66 10.85 2.98
C ALA A 34 -29.43 11.34 2.18
N GLY A 35 -28.37 10.53 2.07
CA GLY A 35 -27.11 10.94 1.44
C GLY A 35 -26.16 11.67 2.40
N GLU A 36 -26.38 11.53 3.70
CA GLU A 36 -25.62 12.20 4.77
C GLU A 36 -25.02 11.17 5.75
N PRO A 37 -24.19 10.22 5.26
CA PRO A 37 -23.59 9.21 6.12
C PRO A 37 -22.82 9.84 7.30
N PRO A 38 -22.92 9.28 8.52
CA PRO A 38 -22.20 9.82 9.68
C PRO A 38 -20.69 9.75 9.47
N ARG A 39 -19.94 10.73 9.99
CA ARG A 39 -18.46 10.67 10.00
C ARG A 39 -17.92 9.77 11.12
N GLN A 40 -18.67 9.65 12.22
CA GLN A 40 -18.34 8.77 13.34
C GLN A 40 -19.57 8.04 13.86
N ILE A 41 -19.37 6.79 14.28
CA ILE A 41 -20.35 5.96 14.97
C ILE A 41 -19.70 5.49 16.29
N LYS A 42 -20.16 5.99 17.45
CA LYS A 42 -19.80 5.45 18.77
C LYS A 42 -20.64 4.20 18.99
N VAL A 43 -20.01 3.04 18.89
CA VAL A 43 -20.69 1.74 19.01
C VAL A 43 -19.79 0.73 19.71
N PRO A 44 -20.30 0.05 20.77
CA PRO A 44 -19.50 -0.89 21.54
C PRO A 44 -19.32 -2.21 20.81
N THR A 45 -18.33 -2.99 21.28
CA THR A 45 -18.12 -4.36 20.80
C THR A 45 -19.36 -5.21 21.05
N ALA A 46 -19.65 -6.15 20.14
CA ALA A 46 -20.83 -7.02 20.15
C ALA A 46 -22.18 -6.37 19.79
N ALA A 47 -22.24 -5.06 19.49
CA ALA A 47 -23.47 -4.38 19.08
C ALA A 47 -23.88 -4.53 17.59
N GLY A 48 -23.35 -5.55 16.89
CA GLY A 48 -23.71 -5.84 15.49
C GLY A 48 -23.13 -4.86 14.47
N LYS A 49 -21.90 -4.37 14.68
CA LYS A 49 -21.22 -3.40 13.81
C LYS A 49 -21.17 -3.82 12.34
N THR A 50 -20.88 -5.09 12.07
CA THR A 50 -20.77 -5.67 10.72
C THR A 50 -22.04 -5.52 9.89
N MET A 51 -23.21 -5.39 10.53
CA MET A 51 -24.48 -5.16 9.82
C MET A 51 -24.55 -3.82 9.09
N LEU A 52 -23.58 -2.91 9.30
CA LEU A 52 -23.43 -1.73 8.47
C LEU A 52 -23.26 -2.05 6.98
N VAL A 53 -22.73 -3.24 6.65
CA VAL A 53 -22.69 -3.76 5.28
C VAL A 53 -24.09 -3.93 4.71
N ALA A 54 -24.98 -4.62 5.42
CA ALA A 54 -26.37 -4.83 4.99
C ALA A 54 -27.15 -3.51 4.94
N ILE A 55 -26.88 -2.60 5.89
CA ILE A 55 -27.45 -1.25 5.92
C ILE A 55 -27.07 -0.46 4.66
N PHE A 56 -25.80 -0.50 4.25
CA PHE A 56 -25.33 0.14 3.03
C PHE A 56 -26.05 -0.42 1.79
N VAL A 57 -26.12 -1.75 1.65
CA VAL A 57 -26.78 -2.41 0.52
C VAL A 57 -28.26 -2.02 0.43
N ALA A 58 -28.98 -2.08 1.55
CA ALA A 58 -30.38 -1.68 1.62
C ALA A 58 -30.57 -0.18 1.32
N ALA A 59 -29.71 0.69 1.85
CA ALA A 59 -29.78 2.13 1.63
C ALA A 59 -29.52 2.49 0.16
N LEU A 60 -28.52 1.88 -0.47
CA LEU A 60 -28.20 2.09 -1.89
C LEU A 60 -29.36 1.65 -2.78
N ALA A 61 -29.93 0.47 -2.54
CA ALA A 61 -31.09 -0.01 -3.28
C ALA A 61 -32.32 0.89 -3.09
N THR A 62 -32.57 1.37 -1.87
CA THR A 62 -33.66 2.30 -1.58
C THR A 62 -33.51 3.60 -2.36
N ARG A 63 -32.29 4.15 -2.42
CA ARG A 63 -31.98 5.36 -3.20
C ARG A 63 -32.14 5.13 -4.71
N ALA A 64 -31.67 3.99 -5.22
CA ALA A 64 -31.79 3.63 -6.62
C ALA A 64 -33.27 3.53 -7.05
N ARG A 65 -34.11 2.86 -6.26
CA ARG A 65 -35.57 2.75 -6.51
C ARG A 65 -36.27 4.09 -6.49
N ALA A 66 -35.85 4.99 -5.60
CA ALA A 66 -36.42 6.32 -5.46
C ALA A 66 -35.89 7.33 -6.50
N GLY A 67 -34.94 6.93 -7.35
CA GLY A 67 -34.31 7.83 -8.33
C GLY A 67 -33.57 9.01 -7.69
N LEU A 68 -33.07 8.82 -6.46
CA LEU A 68 -32.35 9.87 -5.73
C LEU A 68 -30.96 10.12 -6.36
N PRO A 69 -30.35 11.32 -6.16
CA PRO A 69 -29.02 11.62 -6.68
C PRO A 69 -27.98 10.55 -6.36
N ALA A 70 -26.98 10.39 -7.22
CA ALA A 70 -25.95 9.38 -7.03
C ALA A 70 -25.24 9.56 -5.66
N THR A 71 -25.05 8.44 -4.97
CA THR A 71 -24.23 8.31 -3.75
C THR A 71 -23.14 7.28 -4.02
N GLN A 72 -22.27 7.04 -3.04
CA GLN A 72 -21.20 6.06 -3.13
C GLN A 72 -21.77 4.69 -3.48
N ARG A 73 -21.36 4.11 -4.61
CA ARG A 73 -21.78 2.77 -5.04
C ARG A 73 -20.96 1.65 -4.41
N ARG A 74 -19.83 1.99 -3.82
CA ARG A 74 -18.89 1.01 -3.27
C ARG A 74 -18.66 1.25 -1.79
N LEU A 75 -18.69 0.18 -1.01
CA LEU A 75 -18.34 0.16 0.41
C LEU A 75 -16.97 -0.49 0.57
N ALA A 76 -15.99 0.25 1.04
CA ALA A 76 -14.71 -0.29 1.48
C ALA A 76 -14.73 -0.45 3.01
N PHE A 77 -14.91 -1.68 3.49
CA PHE A 77 -14.98 -1.98 4.92
C PHE A 77 -13.59 -2.39 5.42
N ALA A 78 -12.87 -1.44 5.99
CA ALA A 78 -11.55 -1.63 6.57
C ALA A 78 -11.67 -2.11 8.01
N VAL A 79 -11.19 -3.32 8.26
CA VAL A 79 -11.11 -3.88 9.61
C VAL A 79 -9.65 -4.10 9.95
N ASN A 80 -9.21 -3.62 11.11
CA ASN A 80 -7.84 -3.76 11.61
C ASN A 80 -7.35 -5.23 11.75
N ARG A 81 -8.12 -6.23 11.31
CA ARG A 81 -8.09 -7.61 11.80
C ARG A 81 -8.51 -8.61 10.71
N ARG A 82 -7.63 -9.55 10.36
CA ARG A 82 -7.81 -10.44 9.19
C ARG A 82 -9.05 -11.34 9.25
N VAL A 83 -9.37 -11.99 10.37
CA VAL A 83 -10.54 -12.90 10.38
C VAL A 83 -11.87 -12.17 10.53
N LEU A 84 -11.88 -10.94 11.08
CA LEU A 84 -13.10 -10.13 11.01
C LEU A 84 -13.43 -9.78 9.55
N VAL A 85 -12.41 -9.65 8.69
CA VAL A 85 -12.61 -9.57 7.25
C VAL A 85 -13.31 -10.84 6.73
N ASP A 86 -12.91 -12.06 7.13
CA ASP A 86 -13.58 -13.30 6.69
C ASP A 86 -15.02 -13.41 7.15
N GLU A 87 -15.28 -13.03 8.40
CA GLU A 87 -16.63 -13.05 8.96
C GLU A 87 -17.53 -12.08 8.18
N ALA A 88 -17.03 -10.87 7.89
CA ALA A 88 -17.70 -9.93 7.01
C ALA A 88 -17.83 -10.47 5.58
N THR A 89 -16.84 -11.21 5.06
CA THR A 89 -16.89 -11.83 3.72
C THR A 89 -18.01 -12.84 3.65
N ARG A 90 -18.14 -13.72 4.65
CA ARG A 90 -19.24 -14.69 4.72
C ARG A 90 -20.61 -14.01 4.74
N LEU A 91 -20.76 -12.92 5.49
CA LEU A 91 -21.98 -12.12 5.47
C LEU A 91 -22.26 -11.56 4.06
N CYS A 92 -21.25 -10.99 3.40
CA CYS A 92 -21.41 -10.44 2.05
C CYS A 92 -21.79 -11.53 1.04
N VAL A 93 -21.09 -12.67 1.07
CA VAL A 93 -21.38 -13.82 0.21
C VAL A 93 -22.80 -14.32 0.45
N ARG A 94 -23.24 -14.39 1.70
CA ARG A 94 -24.63 -14.74 2.02
C ARG A 94 -25.63 -13.75 1.43
N ILE A 95 -25.36 -12.45 1.48
CA ILE A 95 -26.19 -11.42 0.83
C ILE A 95 -26.24 -11.66 -0.69
N ARG A 96 -25.10 -11.93 -1.34
CA ARG A 96 -25.03 -12.30 -2.76
C ARG A 96 -25.89 -13.52 -3.08
N GLU A 97 -25.74 -14.60 -2.34
CA GLU A 97 -26.50 -15.84 -2.56
C GLU A 97 -28.02 -15.59 -2.52
N LEU A 98 -28.50 -14.80 -1.55
CA LEU A 98 -29.91 -14.43 -1.45
C LEU A 98 -30.39 -13.59 -2.65
N LEU A 99 -29.53 -12.69 -3.16
CA LEU A 99 -29.82 -11.90 -4.37
C LEU A 99 -29.89 -12.79 -5.61
N ASP A 100 -28.91 -13.68 -5.80
CA ASP A 100 -28.82 -14.54 -6.98
C ASP A 100 -29.93 -15.60 -6.99
N ALA A 101 -30.32 -16.11 -5.83
CA ALA A 101 -31.47 -17.01 -5.66
C ALA A 101 -32.83 -16.32 -5.89
N GLY A 102 -32.86 -14.99 -6.01
CA GLY A 102 -34.09 -14.23 -6.17
C GLY A 102 -34.96 -14.16 -4.92
N GLU A 103 -34.39 -14.41 -3.73
CA GLU A 103 -35.10 -14.34 -2.44
C GLU A 103 -35.37 -12.89 -1.99
N LEU A 104 -34.70 -11.92 -2.62
CA LEU A 104 -34.78 -10.48 -2.37
C LEU A 104 -34.98 -9.71 -3.70
N PRO A 105 -36.09 -9.90 -4.43
CA PRO A 105 -36.24 -9.41 -5.82
C PRO A 105 -36.20 -7.88 -5.92
N ALA A 106 -36.86 -7.16 -5.01
CA ALA A 106 -36.87 -5.69 -5.03
C ALA A 106 -35.47 -5.10 -4.74
N LEU A 107 -34.68 -5.76 -3.89
CA LEU A 107 -33.30 -5.37 -3.60
C LEU A 107 -32.39 -5.68 -4.79
N ARG A 108 -32.52 -6.88 -5.36
CA ARG A 108 -31.77 -7.33 -6.54
C ARG A 108 -31.98 -6.42 -7.73
N ASP A 109 -33.22 -6.18 -8.12
CA ASP A 109 -33.54 -5.43 -9.34
C ASP A 109 -33.06 -3.97 -9.23
N ALA A 110 -33.17 -3.38 -8.04
CA ALA A 110 -32.70 -2.01 -7.76
C ALA A 110 -31.18 -1.86 -7.85
N LEU A 111 -30.42 -2.86 -7.40
CA LEU A 111 -28.97 -2.82 -7.49
C LEU A 111 -28.48 -3.21 -8.88
N ALA A 112 -29.13 -4.19 -9.52
CA ALA A 112 -28.85 -4.61 -10.89
C ALA A 112 -29.06 -3.46 -11.89
N SER A 113 -30.04 -2.57 -11.65
CA SER A 113 -30.26 -1.40 -12.51
C SER A 113 -29.12 -0.37 -12.50
N LEU A 114 -28.20 -0.44 -11.54
CA LEU A 114 -27.02 0.42 -11.48
C LEU A 114 -25.83 -0.15 -12.29
N SER A 115 -25.87 -1.45 -12.59
CA SER A 115 -24.79 -2.22 -13.21
C SER A 115 -24.96 -2.29 -14.72
N VAL A 116 -23.85 -2.11 -15.45
CA VAL A 116 -23.82 -2.37 -16.89
C VAL A 116 -24.09 -3.83 -17.18
N THR A 117 -23.52 -4.75 -16.41
CA THR A 117 -23.71 -6.21 -16.59
C THR A 117 -25.04 -6.72 -16.03
N GLY A 118 -25.78 -5.90 -15.28
CA GLY A 118 -26.95 -6.32 -14.52
C GLY A 118 -26.61 -7.15 -13.28
N LYS A 119 -25.32 -7.29 -12.95
CA LYS A 119 -24.88 -7.96 -11.72
C LYS A 119 -25.31 -7.11 -10.52
N PRO A 120 -26.08 -7.65 -9.55
CA PRO A 120 -26.66 -6.82 -8.50
C PRO A 120 -25.64 -6.33 -7.48
N LEU A 121 -24.51 -7.02 -7.30
CA LEU A 121 -23.48 -6.59 -6.37
C LEU A 121 -22.15 -7.24 -6.83
N ALA A 122 -21.00 -6.73 -6.41
CA ALA A 122 -19.70 -7.38 -6.51
C ALA A 122 -19.09 -7.49 -5.11
N ILE A 123 -18.39 -8.58 -4.82
CA ILE A 123 -17.76 -8.77 -3.51
C ILE A 123 -16.29 -9.11 -3.73
N SER A 124 -15.42 -8.34 -3.09
CA SER A 124 -14.00 -8.66 -3.05
C SER A 124 -13.48 -8.56 -1.62
N THR A 125 -12.48 -9.39 -1.36
CA THR A 125 -11.77 -9.45 -0.09
C THR A 125 -10.29 -9.15 -0.34
N LEU A 126 -9.86 -7.96 0.04
CA LEU A 126 -8.49 -7.47 -0.05
C LEU A 126 -7.75 -7.77 1.25
N ARG A 127 -7.41 -9.04 1.46
CA ARG A 127 -6.58 -9.47 2.57
C ARG A 127 -5.60 -10.51 2.08
N GLY A 128 -4.48 -10.66 2.78
CA GLY A 128 -3.40 -11.55 2.34
C GLY A 128 -3.80 -12.93 1.80
N GLN A 129 -4.69 -13.67 2.48
CA GLN A 129 -4.98 -15.07 2.15
C GLN A 129 -5.95 -15.27 0.99
N PHE A 130 -6.79 -14.27 0.67
CA PHE A 130 -7.66 -14.31 -0.49
C PHE A 130 -7.08 -13.36 -1.54
N ALA A 131 -6.71 -13.90 -2.70
CA ALA A 131 -6.39 -13.05 -3.84
C ALA A 131 -7.65 -12.23 -4.19
N ASP A 132 -7.47 -10.93 -4.46
CA ASP A 132 -8.55 -10.11 -5.01
C ASP A 132 -9.09 -10.79 -6.27
N ASN A 133 -10.35 -11.20 -6.25
CA ASN A 133 -11.03 -11.80 -7.41
C ASN A 133 -11.25 -10.78 -8.55
N GLY A 134 -10.98 -9.50 -8.29
CA GLY A 134 -11.06 -8.42 -9.27
C GLY A 134 -12.47 -7.99 -9.65
N GLU A 135 -13.52 -8.68 -9.16
CA GLU A 135 -14.90 -8.49 -9.62
C GLU A 135 -15.36 -7.04 -9.57
N TRP A 136 -15.02 -6.35 -8.48
CA TRP A 136 -15.38 -4.96 -8.21
C TRP A 136 -14.72 -3.95 -9.18
N SER A 137 -13.69 -4.38 -9.89
CA SER A 137 -12.94 -3.56 -10.87
C SER A 137 -13.29 -3.88 -12.32
N LEU A 138 -13.91 -5.04 -12.60
CA LEU A 138 -14.31 -5.45 -13.96
C LEU A 138 -15.44 -4.58 -14.50
N ASP A 139 -16.46 -4.32 -13.67
CA ASP A 139 -17.55 -3.38 -13.95
C ASP A 139 -17.67 -2.37 -12.79
N PRO A 140 -16.99 -1.21 -12.90
CA PRO A 140 -17.03 -0.15 -11.89
C PRO A 140 -18.43 0.42 -11.60
N SER A 141 -19.42 0.19 -12.47
CA SER A 141 -20.80 0.64 -12.25
C SER A 141 -21.59 -0.27 -11.30
N THR A 142 -21.16 -1.53 -11.17
CA THR A 142 -21.77 -2.52 -10.28
C THR A 142 -21.55 -2.12 -8.81
N PRO A 143 -22.62 -2.07 -7.98
CA PRO A 143 -22.47 -1.87 -6.55
C PRO A 143 -21.49 -2.86 -5.94
N ALA A 144 -20.53 -2.44 -5.12
CA ALA A 144 -19.51 -3.35 -4.60
C ALA A 144 -19.29 -3.24 -3.09
N ILE A 145 -18.95 -4.37 -2.48
CA ILE A 145 -18.41 -4.42 -1.13
C ILE A 145 -16.99 -4.96 -1.20
N VAL A 146 -16.05 -4.16 -0.71
CA VAL A 146 -14.62 -4.42 -0.68
C VAL A 146 -14.20 -4.51 0.78
N LEU A 147 -13.90 -5.72 1.25
CA LEU A 147 -13.49 -5.94 2.63
C LEU A 147 -11.97 -5.98 2.70
N ALA A 148 -11.35 -5.19 3.58
CA ALA A 148 -9.90 -5.02 3.55
C ALA A 148 -9.31 -4.87 4.96
N THR A 149 -8.01 -5.14 5.07
CA THR A 149 -7.22 -4.59 6.20
C THR A 149 -6.80 -3.15 5.90
N PRO A 150 -6.49 -2.32 6.92
CA PRO A 150 -5.94 -0.97 6.74
C PRO A 150 -4.78 -0.92 5.76
N ASP A 151 -3.80 -1.81 5.91
CA ASP A 151 -2.66 -1.93 4.99
C ASP A 151 -3.08 -2.14 3.54
N MET A 152 -4.05 -3.02 3.29
CA MET A 152 -4.49 -3.35 1.94
C MET A 152 -5.31 -2.23 1.31
N LEU A 153 -6.16 -1.54 2.09
CA LEU A 153 -6.93 -0.40 1.62
C LEU A 153 -6.05 0.84 1.44
N GLY A 154 -5.28 1.19 2.47
CA GLY A 154 -4.41 2.37 2.50
C GLY A 154 -3.35 2.35 1.41
N SER A 155 -2.66 1.22 1.22
CA SER A 155 -1.65 1.09 0.16
C SER A 155 -2.25 1.28 -1.24
N ARG A 156 -3.47 0.79 -1.48
CA ARG A 156 -4.20 0.97 -2.76
C ARG A 156 -4.64 2.41 -2.97
N LEU A 157 -5.16 3.08 -1.92
CA LEU A 157 -5.49 4.50 -1.98
C LEU A 157 -4.26 5.38 -2.25
N LEU A 158 -3.08 4.94 -1.80
CA LEU A 158 -1.78 5.55 -2.04
C LEU A 158 -1.09 5.04 -3.32
N PHE A 159 -1.82 4.53 -4.32
CA PHE A 159 -1.25 4.12 -5.62
C PHE A 159 -0.11 3.09 -5.55
N ARG A 160 0.03 2.39 -4.43
CA ARG A 160 1.12 1.44 -4.13
C ARG A 160 0.58 0.18 -3.46
N GLY A 161 -0.58 -0.29 -3.95
CA GLY A 161 -1.27 -1.44 -3.40
C GLY A 161 -0.35 -2.65 -3.30
N TYR A 162 -0.22 -3.21 -2.10
CA TYR A 162 0.65 -4.38 -1.88
C TYR A 162 0.24 -5.55 -2.78
N GLY A 163 1.22 -6.11 -3.50
CA GLY A 163 1.02 -7.21 -4.44
C GLY A 163 0.33 -6.83 -5.75
N LEU A 164 0.24 -5.53 -6.10
CA LEU A 164 -0.29 -5.07 -7.38
C LEU A 164 0.82 -4.57 -8.30
N GLY A 165 0.72 -4.88 -9.60
CA GLY A 165 1.53 -4.28 -10.64
C GLY A 165 1.16 -2.82 -10.92
N ARG A 166 2.01 -2.13 -11.69
CA ARG A 166 1.88 -0.70 -12.06
C ARG A 166 0.50 -0.34 -12.59
N SER A 167 -0.10 -1.20 -13.42
CA SER A 167 -1.38 -0.92 -14.08
C SER A 167 -2.53 -0.92 -13.09
N ARG A 168 -2.63 -1.94 -12.23
CA ARG A 168 -3.70 -2.04 -11.23
C ARG A 168 -3.57 -1.05 -10.10
N ALA A 169 -2.35 -0.65 -9.74
CA ALA A 169 -2.13 0.30 -8.67
C ALA A 169 -2.90 1.62 -8.89
N ALA A 170 -2.84 2.17 -10.12
CA ALA A 170 -3.62 3.35 -10.50
C ALA A 170 -5.13 3.04 -10.53
N THR A 171 -5.53 1.93 -11.17
CA THR A 171 -6.94 1.53 -11.25
C THR A 171 -7.59 1.43 -9.87
N HIS A 172 -6.95 0.74 -8.93
CA HIS A 172 -7.47 0.57 -7.58
C HIS A 172 -7.51 1.90 -6.83
N ALA A 173 -6.49 2.74 -6.98
CA ALA A 173 -6.48 4.07 -6.36
C ALA A 173 -7.65 4.93 -6.87
N GLY A 174 -7.86 5.00 -8.18
CA GLY A 174 -8.93 5.80 -8.79
C GLY A 174 -10.33 5.29 -8.46
N LEU A 175 -10.52 3.96 -8.43
CA LEU A 175 -11.78 3.39 -7.99
C LEU A 175 -11.99 3.62 -6.49
N LEU A 176 -11.06 3.28 -5.61
CA LEU A 176 -11.26 3.42 -4.15
C LEU A 176 -11.26 4.89 -3.66
N GLY A 177 -10.56 5.78 -4.37
CA GLY A 177 -10.46 7.20 -4.03
C GLY A 177 -11.67 8.04 -4.43
N ILE A 178 -12.56 7.52 -5.27
CA ILE A 178 -13.76 8.19 -5.78
C ILE A 178 -14.96 7.27 -5.60
N ASP A 179 -16.16 7.80 -5.33
CA ASP A 179 -17.40 7.01 -5.31
C ASP A 179 -17.36 5.82 -4.32
N THR A 180 -16.68 6.00 -3.19
CA THR A 180 -16.44 4.96 -2.19
C THR A 180 -16.77 5.44 -0.79
N LEU A 181 -17.62 4.70 -0.09
CA LEU A 181 -17.86 4.86 1.34
C LEU A 181 -16.86 3.96 2.08
N VAL A 182 -15.93 4.56 2.81
CA VAL A 182 -14.98 3.83 3.66
C VAL A 182 -15.55 3.70 5.05
N VAL A 183 -15.62 2.48 5.57
CA VAL A 183 -15.87 2.22 6.99
C VAL A 183 -14.56 1.76 7.60
N HIS A 184 -14.05 2.52 8.57
CA HIS A 184 -12.93 2.11 9.40
C HIS A 184 -13.45 1.58 10.74
N ASP A 185 -13.45 0.26 10.89
CA ASP A 185 -13.88 -0.41 12.11
C ASP A 185 -12.75 -0.50 13.15
N GLU A 186 -13.14 -0.37 14.42
CA GLU A 186 -12.25 -0.20 15.56
C GLU A 186 -11.21 0.91 15.36
N ALA A 187 -11.68 2.08 14.91
CA ALA A 187 -10.80 3.17 14.46
C ALA A 187 -9.84 3.72 15.54
N HIS A 188 -10.15 3.47 16.82
CA HIS A 188 -9.30 3.82 17.96
C HIS A 188 -8.02 2.97 18.04
N LEU A 189 -7.99 1.78 17.42
CA LEU A 189 -6.81 0.91 17.39
C LEU A 189 -5.81 1.27 16.28
N ALA A 190 -6.24 2.05 15.28
CA ALA A 190 -5.38 2.51 14.19
C ALA A 190 -5.58 4.00 13.92
N PRO A 191 -5.18 4.87 14.86
CA PRO A 191 -5.36 6.32 14.71
C PRO A 191 -4.63 6.89 13.50
N ALA A 192 -3.42 6.40 13.19
CA ALA A 192 -2.64 6.79 12.01
C ALA A 192 -3.40 6.54 10.69
N PHE A 193 -4.01 5.36 10.55
CA PHE A 193 -4.81 5.05 9.36
C PHE A 193 -6.02 5.98 9.21
N SER A 194 -6.63 6.38 10.33
CA SER A 194 -7.73 7.35 10.29
C SER A 194 -7.26 8.73 9.87
N HIS A 195 -6.11 9.17 10.38
CA HIS A 195 -5.48 10.43 9.99
C HIS A 195 -5.20 10.43 8.48
N LEU A 196 -4.62 9.35 7.95
CA LEU A 196 -4.40 9.14 6.52
C LEU A 196 -5.71 9.21 5.73
N LEU A 197 -6.75 8.48 6.14
CA LEU A 197 -8.04 8.47 5.45
C LEU A 197 -8.67 9.87 5.38
N ARG A 198 -8.56 10.67 6.45
CA ARG A 198 -9.06 12.06 6.46
C ARG A 198 -8.26 12.97 5.54
N GLN A 199 -6.94 12.80 5.47
CA GLN A 199 -6.10 13.54 4.52
C GLN A 199 -6.43 13.20 3.06
N ILE A 200 -6.70 11.92 2.77
CA ILE A 200 -7.13 11.47 1.44
C ILE A 200 -8.53 12.01 1.12
N GLU A 201 -9.48 11.92 2.05
CA GLU A 201 -10.83 12.46 1.90
C GLU A 201 -10.82 13.96 1.60
N ALA A 202 -10.00 14.74 2.31
CA ALA A 202 -9.88 16.18 2.08
C ALA A 202 -9.30 16.51 0.70
N ARG A 203 -8.32 15.73 0.21
CA ARG A 203 -7.68 15.97 -1.08
C ARG A 203 -8.50 15.51 -2.27
N ALA A 204 -9.07 14.31 -2.18
CA ALA A 204 -9.89 13.73 -3.25
C ALA A 204 -11.26 14.41 -3.41
N ALA A 205 -11.63 15.33 -2.51
CA ALA A 205 -12.87 16.10 -2.63
C ALA A 205 -12.89 16.95 -3.91
N ALA A 206 -11.78 17.61 -4.25
CA ALA A 206 -11.65 18.39 -5.48
C ALA A 206 -11.67 17.48 -6.72
N ASP A 207 -10.97 16.34 -6.65
CA ASP A 207 -10.95 15.31 -7.70
C ASP A 207 -12.36 14.82 -8.05
N ALA A 208 -13.14 14.41 -7.05
CA ALA A 208 -14.49 13.88 -7.26
C ALA A 208 -15.43 14.93 -7.85
N ALA A 209 -15.33 16.18 -7.38
CA ALA A 209 -16.09 17.30 -7.93
C ALA A 209 -15.73 17.57 -9.40
N ALA A 210 -14.45 17.48 -9.77
CA ALA A 210 -13.97 17.74 -11.12
C ALA A 210 -14.60 16.81 -12.17
N ILE A 211 -14.94 15.57 -11.80
CA ILE A 211 -15.57 14.58 -12.68
C ILE A 211 -17.04 14.30 -12.35
N GLY A 212 -17.67 15.11 -11.50
CA GLY A 212 -19.09 14.99 -11.15
C GLY A 212 -19.46 13.67 -10.46
N ARG A 213 -18.56 13.11 -9.65
CA ARG A 213 -18.78 11.85 -8.92
C ARG A 213 -18.88 12.10 -7.41
N PRO A 214 -19.54 11.20 -6.65
CA PRO A 214 -19.50 11.27 -5.19
C PRO A 214 -18.06 11.17 -4.68
N LEU A 215 -17.68 12.02 -3.72
CA LEU A 215 -16.37 11.93 -3.08
C LEU A 215 -16.26 10.64 -2.25
N ILE A 216 -15.02 10.24 -1.96
CA ILE A 216 -14.77 9.28 -0.88
C ILE A 216 -15.31 9.83 0.44
N HIS A 217 -16.01 9.02 1.24
CA HIS A 217 -16.52 9.43 2.56
C HIS A 217 -16.10 8.42 3.62
N VAL A 218 -15.57 8.88 4.74
CA VAL A 218 -15.02 8.02 5.80
C VAL A 218 -15.92 8.01 7.04
N ILE A 219 -16.42 6.83 7.38
CA ILE A 219 -17.11 6.51 8.63
C ILE A 219 -16.14 5.83 9.59
N GLU A 220 -15.90 6.42 10.75
CA GLU A 220 -15.13 5.78 11.83
C GLU A 220 -16.09 5.09 12.80
N MET A 221 -16.04 3.77 12.88
CA MET A 221 -16.73 3.01 13.93
C MET A 221 -15.78 2.79 15.09
N THR A 222 -16.16 3.26 16.28
CA THR A 222 -15.22 3.34 17.40
C THR A 222 -15.93 3.23 18.74
N ALA A 223 -15.19 2.83 19.76
CA ALA A 223 -15.64 2.84 21.14
C ALA A 223 -15.52 4.24 21.77
N THR A 224 -14.54 5.03 21.33
CA THR A 224 -14.28 6.40 21.80
C THR A 224 -14.41 7.39 20.64
N LEU A 225 -15.14 8.49 20.86
CA LEU A 225 -15.25 9.56 19.86
C LEU A 225 -13.95 10.35 19.82
N ARG A 226 -13.49 10.68 18.61
CA ARG A 226 -12.37 11.60 18.44
C ARG A 226 -12.85 13.04 18.35
N PRO A 227 -12.31 13.96 19.16
CA PRO A 227 -12.56 15.38 19.00
C PRO A 227 -12.11 15.87 17.60
N GLY A 228 -12.74 16.94 17.10
CA GLY A 228 -12.33 17.60 15.86
C GLY A 228 -12.74 16.90 14.56
N VAL A 229 -13.36 15.72 14.63
CA VAL A 229 -14.03 15.11 13.47
C VAL A 229 -15.36 15.83 13.28
N GLY A 230 -15.49 16.66 12.24
CA GLY A 230 -16.70 17.45 12.00
C GLY A 230 -17.97 16.60 11.80
N GLY A 231 -19.13 17.23 11.93
CA GLY A 231 -20.45 16.58 11.79
C GLY A 231 -20.95 15.91 13.07
N GLU A 232 -22.27 15.68 13.14
CA GLU A 232 -22.88 15.04 14.32
C GLU A 232 -22.57 13.52 14.36
N PRO A 233 -21.94 13.01 15.43
CA PRO A 233 -21.66 11.58 15.57
C PRO A 233 -22.95 10.79 15.83
N LEU A 234 -23.01 9.56 15.32
CA LEU A 234 -24.09 8.63 15.66
C LEU A 234 -23.68 7.83 16.90
N VAL A 235 -24.46 7.93 17.99
CA VAL A 235 -24.18 7.18 19.22
C VAL A 235 -25.18 6.03 19.40
N CYS A 236 -24.65 4.82 19.59
CA CYS A 236 -25.43 3.64 19.97
C CYS A 236 -25.85 3.74 21.44
N ASP A 237 -27.13 3.98 21.69
CA ASP A 237 -27.71 3.89 23.02
C ASP A 237 -28.10 2.43 23.32
N ILE A 238 -27.26 1.76 24.13
CA ILE A 238 -27.47 0.34 24.49
C ILE A 238 -28.80 0.16 25.22
N ALA A 239 -29.19 1.11 26.08
CA ALA A 239 -30.38 0.99 26.92
C ALA A 239 -31.69 1.04 26.12
N SER A 240 -31.63 1.54 24.88
CA SER A 240 -32.78 1.60 23.98
C SER A 240 -33.20 0.25 23.40
N ASP A 241 -32.38 -0.81 23.54
CA ASP A 241 -32.62 -2.11 22.91
C ASP A 241 -32.41 -3.29 23.89
N ALA A 242 -33.50 -3.97 24.25
CA ALA A 242 -33.48 -5.06 25.22
C ALA A 242 -32.66 -6.28 24.76
N ALA A 243 -32.64 -6.59 23.46
CA ALA A 243 -31.87 -7.70 22.92
C ALA A 243 -30.36 -7.39 22.97
N LEU A 244 -30.00 -6.14 22.67
CA LEU A 244 -28.62 -5.67 22.80
C LEU A 244 -28.14 -5.66 24.25
N VAL A 245 -28.96 -5.20 25.20
CA VAL A 245 -28.65 -5.25 26.65
C VAL A 245 -28.36 -6.70 27.07
N ALA A 246 -29.24 -7.64 26.75
CA ALA A 246 -29.07 -9.04 27.12
C ALA A 246 -27.74 -9.63 26.58
N ARG A 247 -27.38 -9.30 25.34
CA ARG A 247 -26.13 -9.72 24.71
C ARG A 247 -24.89 -9.11 25.38
N MET A 248 -24.93 -7.82 25.72
CA MET A 248 -23.80 -7.09 26.31
C MET A 248 -23.57 -7.41 27.79
N SER A 249 -24.59 -7.88 28.50
CA SER A 249 -24.52 -8.30 29.90
C SER A 249 -24.13 -9.78 30.09
N ALA A 250 -23.66 -10.47 29.04
CA ALA A 250 -23.22 -11.86 29.12
C ALA A 250 -22.11 -12.07 30.18
N ARG A 251 -22.33 -12.99 31.12
CA ARG A 251 -21.50 -13.18 32.33
C ARG A 251 -20.07 -13.59 31.99
N LYS A 252 -19.09 -12.82 32.49
CA LYS A 252 -17.66 -13.11 32.42
C LYS A 252 -17.02 -12.75 33.75
N ARG A 253 -16.40 -13.72 34.41
CA ARG A 253 -15.72 -13.51 35.69
C ARG A 253 -14.23 -13.30 35.46
N LEU A 254 -13.66 -12.26 36.05
CA LEU A 254 -12.22 -12.02 36.15
C LEU A 254 -11.70 -12.31 37.56
N GLY A 255 -10.55 -12.98 37.65
CA GLY A 255 -9.77 -13.17 38.87
C GLY A 255 -8.28 -12.91 38.63
N PHE A 256 -7.56 -12.54 39.69
CA PHE A 256 -6.13 -12.25 39.66
C PHE A 256 -5.34 -13.32 40.42
N LYS A 257 -4.20 -13.74 39.88
CA LYS A 257 -3.25 -14.63 40.53
C LYS A 257 -1.85 -14.01 40.48
N THR A 258 -1.43 -13.42 41.59
CA THR A 258 -0.08 -12.88 41.74
C THR A 258 0.90 -14.01 42.08
N ILE A 259 2.06 -14.03 41.42
CA ILE A 259 3.13 -15.00 41.69
C ILE A 259 4.45 -14.30 42.03
N ALA A 260 5.29 -14.94 42.86
CA ALA A 260 6.66 -14.52 43.10
C ALA A 260 7.63 -15.22 42.12
N ALA A 261 8.67 -14.52 41.66
CA ALA A 261 9.59 -15.06 40.66
C ALA A 261 10.59 -16.13 41.21
N GLU A 262 10.69 -16.31 42.53
CA GLU A 262 11.43 -17.38 43.26
C GLU A 262 12.66 -17.97 42.52
N GLY A 263 13.65 -17.13 42.19
CA GLY A 263 14.92 -17.57 41.58
C GLY A 263 14.87 -17.91 40.08
N ARG A 264 13.73 -17.71 39.42
CA ARG A 264 13.56 -17.74 37.94
C ARG A 264 13.39 -16.33 37.40
N LYS A 265 13.62 -16.12 36.10
CA LYS A 265 13.15 -14.90 35.42
C LYS A 265 11.61 -14.88 35.48
N ALA A 266 11.01 -13.72 35.77
CA ALA A 266 9.57 -13.54 35.94
C ALA A 266 8.73 -14.21 34.82
N GLY A 267 9.09 -13.99 33.55
CA GLY A 267 8.39 -14.60 32.41
C GLY A 267 8.39 -16.13 32.40
N GLY A 268 9.41 -16.78 32.96
CA GLY A 268 9.47 -18.24 33.10
C GLY A 268 8.64 -18.77 34.27
N ALA A 269 8.55 -18.00 35.37
CA ALA A 269 7.64 -18.30 36.48
C ALA A 269 6.17 -18.21 36.05
N ILE A 270 5.82 -17.18 35.26
CA ILE A 270 4.48 -17.00 34.68
C ILE A 270 4.12 -18.16 33.77
N ALA A 271 5.00 -18.55 32.84
CA ALA A 271 4.76 -19.69 31.95
C ALA A 271 4.50 -20.99 32.74
N ALA A 272 5.27 -21.26 33.79
CA ALA A 272 5.05 -22.43 34.64
C ALA A 272 3.69 -22.38 35.37
N ALA A 273 3.32 -21.22 35.93
CA ALA A 273 2.04 -21.04 36.61
C ALA A 273 0.83 -21.17 35.66
N ILE A 274 0.96 -20.70 34.41
CA ILE A 274 -0.03 -20.91 33.34
C ILE A 274 -0.17 -22.41 33.02
N VAL A 275 0.95 -23.12 32.85
CA VAL A 275 0.95 -24.57 32.60
C VAL A 275 0.24 -25.31 33.73
N ASP A 276 0.52 -24.98 34.99
CA ASP A 276 -0.12 -25.62 36.14
C ASP A 276 -1.64 -25.36 36.18
N ALA A 277 -2.06 -24.12 35.89
CA ALA A 277 -3.47 -23.77 35.79
C ALA A 277 -4.18 -24.48 34.63
N ALA A 278 -3.52 -24.58 33.46
CA ALA A 278 -4.04 -25.28 32.30
C ALA A 278 -4.20 -26.78 32.55
N VAL A 279 -3.20 -27.43 33.17
CA VAL A 279 -3.24 -28.86 33.50
C VAL A 279 -4.36 -29.20 34.47
N ALA A 280 -4.75 -28.28 35.37
CA ALA A 280 -5.91 -28.50 36.25
C ALA A 280 -7.23 -28.70 35.48
N HIS A 281 -7.31 -28.24 34.23
CA HIS A 281 -8.48 -28.42 33.37
C HIS A 281 -8.37 -29.60 32.40
N ARG A 282 -7.30 -30.41 32.43
CA ARG A 282 -7.01 -31.46 31.42
C ARG A 282 -8.18 -32.38 31.06
N ASP A 283 -8.97 -32.80 32.06
CA ASP A 283 -10.04 -33.78 31.92
C ASP A 283 -11.44 -33.14 32.09
N ALA A 284 -11.51 -31.81 32.14
CA ALA A 284 -12.75 -31.06 32.39
C ALA A 284 -13.63 -30.84 31.15
N ASN A 285 -13.18 -31.30 29.98
CA ASN A 285 -13.81 -31.09 28.67
C ASN A 285 -14.16 -29.62 28.40
N ARG A 286 -13.16 -28.75 28.57
CA ARG A 286 -13.25 -27.30 28.37
C ARG A 286 -12.42 -26.84 27.19
N ALA A 287 -12.87 -25.74 26.58
CA ALA A 287 -12.06 -24.94 25.68
C ALA A 287 -11.22 -23.95 26.51
N VAL A 288 -9.91 -24.17 26.59
CA VAL A 288 -8.98 -23.36 27.39
C VAL A 288 -8.14 -22.48 26.46
N ALA A 289 -8.34 -21.17 26.51
CA ALA A 289 -7.56 -20.19 25.79
C ALA A 289 -6.45 -19.60 26.67
N ILE A 290 -5.22 -19.65 26.18
CA ILE A 290 -4.01 -19.17 26.86
C ILE A 290 -3.42 -18.04 26.02
N PHE A 291 -3.30 -16.85 26.61
CA PHE A 291 -2.71 -15.69 25.96
C PHE A 291 -1.42 -15.27 26.66
N VAL A 292 -0.34 -15.14 25.87
CA VAL A 292 0.98 -14.73 26.36
C VAL A 292 1.64 -13.70 25.45
N ALA A 293 2.57 -12.91 25.97
CA ALA A 293 3.19 -11.80 25.27
C ALA A 293 4.07 -12.24 24.09
N SER A 294 4.88 -13.31 24.26
CA SER A 294 5.89 -13.69 23.27
C SER A 294 5.70 -15.08 22.63
N PRO A 295 6.11 -15.26 21.35
CA PRO A 295 6.10 -16.57 20.70
C PRO A 295 6.93 -17.63 21.43
N ASP A 296 8.03 -17.23 22.06
CA ASP A 296 8.92 -18.15 22.78
C ASP A 296 8.26 -18.68 24.06
N GLN A 297 7.48 -17.84 24.76
CA GLN A 297 6.64 -18.28 25.87
C GLN A 297 5.55 -19.23 25.40
N ALA A 298 4.86 -18.92 24.29
CA ALA A 298 3.84 -19.80 23.72
C ALA A 298 4.40 -21.19 23.38
N ALA A 299 5.58 -21.23 22.73
CA ALA A 299 6.27 -22.48 22.41
C ALA A 299 6.72 -23.26 23.67
N THR A 300 7.17 -22.54 24.71
CA THR A 300 7.56 -23.15 25.98
C THR A 300 6.37 -23.79 26.69
N ILE A 301 5.24 -23.08 26.76
CA ILE A 301 3.99 -23.58 27.34
C ILE A 301 3.49 -24.81 26.57
N ALA A 302 3.45 -24.76 25.24
CA ALA A 302 3.03 -25.88 24.41
C ALA A 302 3.87 -27.13 24.67
N ARG A 303 5.20 -26.98 24.70
CA ARG A 303 6.15 -28.06 24.99
C ARG A 303 5.94 -28.65 26.38
N ASP A 304 5.78 -27.80 27.39
CA ASP A 304 5.66 -28.24 28.78
C ASP A 304 4.29 -28.85 29.09
N LEU A 305 3.21 -28.43 28.41
CA LEU A 305 1.93 -29.13 28.42
C LEU A 305 2.06 -30.56 27.86
N GLY A 306 2.76 -30.72 26.74
CA GLY A 306 3.06 -32.03 26.17
C GLY A 306 3.83 -32.93 27.15
N ARG A 307 4.87 -32.39 27.79
CA ARG A 307 5.64 -33.09 28.84
C ARG A 307 4.80 -33.48 30.06
N LYS A 308 3.76 -32.71 30.39
CA LYS A 308 2.81 -33.00 31.47
C LYS A 308 1.65 -33.92 31.05
N GLY A 309 1.77 -34.57 29.89
CA GLY A 309 0.85 -35.62 29.45
C GLY A 309 -0.38 -35.13 28.69
N ILE A 310 -0.39 -33.88 28.21
CA ILE A 310 -1.42 -33.42 27.26
C ILE A 310 -1.02 -33.90 25.86
N ASP A 311 -1.89 -34.69 25.22
CA ASP A 311 -1.72 -35.07 23.81
C ASP A 311 -1.49 -33.83 22.92
N PRO A 312 -0.36 -33.76 22.16
CA PRO A 312 -0.10 -32.69 21.22
C PRO A 312 -1.24 -32.41 20.23
N ALA A 313 -2.04 -33.42 19.88
CA ALA A 313 -3.21 -33.26 19.00
C ALA A 313 -4.31 -32.38 19.60
N ARG A 314 -4.28 -32.11 20.93
CA ARG A 314 -5.21 -31.23 21.65
C ARG A 314 -4.65 -29.82 21.89
N ILE A 315 -3.42 -29.55 21.45
CA ILE A 315 -2.73 -28.27 21.65
C ILE A 315 -2.65 -27.55 20.30
N VAL A 316 -3.25 -26.37 20.25
CA VAL A 316 -3.22 -25.47 19.09
C VAL A 316 -2.37 -24.27 19.45
N GLN A 317 -1.23 -24.09 18.77
CA GLN A 317 -0.35 -22.94 18.95
C GLN A 317 -0.45 -21.99 17.75
N LEU A 318 -0.85 -20.74 18.00
CA LEU A 318 -0.95 -19.71 16.97
C LEU A 318 -0.07 -18.49 17.31
N THR A 319 0.95 -18.25 16.48
CA THR A 319 1.86 -17.09 16.60
C THR A 319 1.91 -16.31 15.28
N GLY A 320 2.27 -15.02 15.35
CA GLY A 320 2.38 -14.15 14.17
C GLY A 320 3.53 -14.54 13.20
N THR A 321 4.43 -15.42 13.64
CA THR A 321 5.63 -15.85 12.90
C THR A 321 5.39 -17.01 11.94
N MET A 322 4.24 -17.68 12.03
CA MET A 322 3.92 -18.86 11.23
C MET A 322 3.61 -18.51 9.77
N ARG A 323 4.10 -19.34 8.84
CA ARG A 323 3.81 -19.25 7.41
C ARG A 323 2.31 -19.42 7.14
N GLY A 324 1.79 -18.66 6.18
CA GLY A 324 0.35 -18.57 5.95
C GLY A 324 -0.34 -19.89 5.56
N HIS A 325 0.36 -20.81 4.89
CA HIS A 325 -0.14 -22.13 4.51
C HIS A 325 -0.43 -22.98 5.75
N GLU A 326 0.56 -23.18 6.63
CA GLU A 326 0.42 -23.95 7.87
C GLU A 326 -0.59 -23.33 8.83
N ARG A 327 -0.64 -21.99 8.88
CA ARG A 327 -1.67 -21.28 9.63
C ARG A 327 -3.08 -21.66 9.19
N THR A 328 -3.31 -21.79 7.88
CA THR A 328 -4.64 -22.11 7.34
C THR A 328 -5.02 -23.53 7.69
N ALA A 329 -4.10 -24.49 7.47
CA ALA A 329 -4.31 -25.89 7.86
C ALA A 329 -4.59 -26.05 9.36
N LEU A 330 -4.00 -25.21 10.22
CA LEU A 330 -4.25 -25.22 11.66
C LEU A 330 -5.72 -24.92 12.03
N LEU A 331 -6.40 -24.05 11.26
CA LEU A 331 -7.80 -23.66 11.51
C LEU A 331 -8.79 -24.79 11.21
N ASP A 332 -8.38 -25.79 10.42
CA ASP A 332 -9.20 -26.98 10.14
C ASP A 332 -8.89 -28.15 11.10
N SER A 333 -7.95 -27.95 12.05
CA SER A 333 -7.58 -29.00 12.99
C SER A 333 -8.73 -29.35 13.96
N PRO A 334 -8.91 -30.63 14.32
CA PRO A 334 -9.95 -31.04 15.27
C PRO A 334 -9.92 -30.32 16.62
N ALA A 335 -8.72 -29.96 17.10
CA ALA A 335 -8.58 -29.21 18.35
C ALA A 335 -9.00 -27.75 18.22
N TYR A 336 -8.72 -27.08 17.09
CA TYR A 336 -9.16 -25.71 16.87
C TYR A 336 -10.69 -25.63 16.72
N LEU A 337 -11.30 -26.59 16.02
CA LEU A 337 -12.74 -26.62 15.79
C LEU A 337 -13.59 -26.69 17.08
N ARG A 338 -13.00 -27.15 18.20
CA ARG A 338 -13.65 -27.12 19.54
C ARG A 338 -13.89 -25.71 20.07
N PHE A 339 -13.21 -24.71 19.52
CA PHE A 339 -13.40 -23.31 19.85
C PHE A 339 -14.40 -22.61 18.92
N VAL A 340 -14.83 -23.24 17.82
CA VAL A 340 -15.68 -22.62 16.78
C VAL A 340 -17.16 -22.98 16.93
N SER A 341 -17.53 -24.10 17.54
CA SER A 341 -18.95 -24.46 17.74
C SER A 341 -19.15 -25.34 18.96
N ASP A 342 -20.23 -25.11 19.72
CA ASP A 342 -20.57 -25.92 20.90
C ASP A 342 -20.87 -27.39 20.57
N GLU A 343 -21.35 -27.67 19.35
CA GLU A 343 -21.68 -29.02 18.87
C GLU A 343 -20.47 -29.95 18.73
N ARG A 344 -19.23 -29.44 18.87
CA ARG A 344 -17.98 -30.20 18.66
C ARG A 344 -17.10 -30.33 19.90
N ARG A 345 -17.59 -30.01 21.11
CA ARG A 345 -16.87 -30.32 22.36
C ARG A 345 -16.85 -31.85 22.52
N GLY A 346 -15.71 -32.47 22.19
CA GLY A 346 -15.54 -33.93 22.19
C GLY A 346 -15.68 -34.56 23.58
N ASN A 347 -15.21 -35.80 23.74
CA ASN A 347 -15.40 -36.61 24.97
C ASN A 347 -14.05 -36.97 25.64
N ASP A 348 -12.95 -36.50 25.07
CA ASP A 348 -11.56 -36.92 25.29
C ASP A 348 -10.72 -35.84 26.00
N GLY A 349 -11.37 -35.05 26.85
CA GLY A 349 -10.75 -34.01 27.67
C GLY A 349 -10.67 -32.63 27.00
N SER A 350 -9.96 -31.71 27.65
CA SER A 350 -9.90 -30.30 27.25
C SER A 350 -8.97 -30.06 26.07
N ALA A 351 -9.30 -29.03 25.27
CA ALA A 351 -8.44 -28.52 24.22
C ALA A 351 -7.81 -27.19 24.63
N PHE A 352 -6.58 -26.97 24.19
CA PHE A 352 -5.75 -25.84 24.61
C PHE A 352 -5.36 -25.00 23.41
N PHE A 353 -5.79 -23.75 23.40
CA PHE A 353 -5.44 -22.78 22.38
C PHE A 353 -4.45 -21.78 22.96
N ILE A 354 -3.20 -21.81 22.50
CA ILE A 354 -2.12 -20.95 22.97
C ILE A 354 -1.82 -19.92 21.89
N ALA A 355 -1.92 -18.65 22.22
CA ALA A 355 -1.67 -17.58 21.26
C ALA A 355 -0.97 -16.37 21.87
N THR A 356 -0.28 -15.63 20.99
CA THR A 356 0.18 -14.27 21.28
C THR A 356 -0.89 -13.24 20.89
N SER A 357 -0.50 -12.00 20.56
CA SER A 357 -1.36 -11.03 19.87
C SER A 357 -2.08 -11.62 18.64
N ALA A 358 -1.51 -12.66 18.03
CA ALA A 358 -2.10 -13.36 16.89
C ALA A 358 -3.47 -13.99 17.16
N GLY A 359 -3.81 -14.33 18.42
CA GLY A 359 -5.13 -14.87 18.78
C GLY A 359 -6.06 -13.88 19.47
N GLU A 360 -5.54 -12.72 19.90
CA GLU A 360 -6.33 -11.67 20.56
C GLU A 360 -7.35 -11.09 19.57
N ILE A 361 -7.06 -11.21 18.28
CA ILE A 361 -7.61 -10.38 17.23
C ILE A 361 -7.96 -11.24 16.02
N GLY A 362 -9.23 -11.22 15.62
CA GLY A 362 -9.65 -11.93 14.43
C GLY A 362 -9.45 -13.43 14.59
N LEU A 363 -10.13 -14.05 15.55
CA LEU A 363 -10.53 -15.44 15.48
C LEU A 363 -11.94 -15.49 16.06
N ASP A 364 -12.86 -16.17 15.39
CA ASP A 364 -14.18 -16.43 15.98
C ASP A 364 -14.09 -17.67 16.87
N ILE A 365 -13.29 -17.54 17.94
CA ILE A 365 -13.20 -18.54 18.99
C ILE A 365 -14.10 -18.15 20.17
N ASP A 366 -14.69 -19.18 20.77
CA ASP A 366 -15.40 -19.11 22.03
C ASP A 366 -14.79 -20.12 23.00
N ALA A 367 -14.12 -19.61 24.03
CA ALA A 367 -13.49 -20.42 25.08
C ALA A 367 -14.24 -20.30 26.41
N ASP A 368 -14.17 -21.36 27.22
CA ASP A 368 -14.74 -21.37 28.57
C ASP A 368 -13.84 -20.68 29.58
N ILE A 369 -12.53 -20.95 29.46
CA ILE A 369 -11.49 -20.52 30.39
C ILE A 369 -10.44 -19.69 29.65
N GLY A 370 -10.14 -18.51 30.17
CA GLY A 370 -9.05 -17.66 29.75
C GLY A 370 -7.92 -17.62 30.78
N LEU A 371 -6.70 -17.97 30.37
CA LEU A 371 -5.49 -17.86 31.18
C LEU A 371 -4.55 -16.84 30.52
N PHE A 372 -4.45 -15.65 31.10
CA PHE A 372 -3.75 -14.52 30.48
C PHE A 372 -2.52 -14.15 31.31
N ASP A 373 -1.42 -13.82 30.64
CA ASP A 373 -0.41 -12.96 31.24
C ASP A 373 -0.85 -11.48 31.24
N LEU A 374 -0.10 -10.65 31.96
CA LEU A 374 -0.38 -9.23 32.05
C LEU A 374 -0.06 -8.49 30.74
N ALA A 375 -0.98 -7.63 30.31
CA ALA A 375 -0.86 -6.76 29.14
C ALA A 375 -1.59 -5.42 29.39
N THR A 376 -1.52 -4.50 28.43
CA THR A 376 -2.30 -3.27 28.42
C THR A 376 -3.81 -3.55 28.37
N LEU A 377 -4.61 -2.60 28.85
CA LEU A 377 -6.05 -2.77 29.05
C LEU A 377 -6.78 -3.09 27.74
N ASP A 378 -6.42 -2.41 26.65
CA ASP A 378 -7.00 -2.65 25.32
C ASP A 378 -6.76 -4.09 24.84
N ARG A 379 -5.56 -4.63 25.08
CA ARG A 379 -5.24 -6.04 24.76
C ARG A 379 -6.00 -7.03 25.64
N LEU A 380 -6.12 -6.74 26.95
CA LEU A 380 -6.90 -7.57 27.88
C LEU A 380 -8.39 -7.61 27.52
N ILE A 381 -8.99 -6.48 27.15
CA ILE A 381 -10.38 -6.41 26.67
C ILE A 381 -10.57 -7.29 25.43
N GLN A 382 -9.59 -7.28 24.51
CA GLN A 382 -9.66 -8.09 23.29
C GLN A 382 -9.56 -9.59 23.59
N ARG A 383 -8.67 -10.00 24.50
CA ARG A 383 -8.56 -11.38 25.01
C ARG A 383 -9.85 -11.83 25.70
N ALA A 384 -10.43 -10.97 26.54
CA ALA A 384 -11.70 -11.24 27.22
C ALA A 384 -12.87 -11.42 26.23
N GLY A 385 -12.81 -10.75 25.07
CA GLY A 385 -13.75 -10.94 23.96
C GLY A 385 -13.70 -12.30 23.26
N ARG A 386 -12.82 -13.22 23.69
CA ARG A 386 -12.70 -14.62 23.22
C ARG A 386 -13.22 -15.64 24.24
N ILE A 387 -13.60 -15.18 25.43
CA ILE A 387 -14.08 -16.04 26.52
C ILE A 387 -15.59 -15.83 26.65
N ASN A 388 -16.41 -16.89 26.62
CA ASN A 388 -17.88 -16.79 26.60
C ASN A 388 -18.38 -15.68 25.63
N ARG A 389 -17.86 -15.71 24.40
CA ARG A 389 -18.13 -14.75 23.34
C ARG A 389 -19.59 -14.79 22.91
N ARG A 390 -20.21 -15.98 22.90
CA ARG A 390 -21.62 -16.17 22.50
C ARG A 390 -22.61 -15.91 23.62
N GLY A 391 -22.15 -15.79 24.87
CA GLY A 391 -23.02 -15.57 26.03
C GLY A 391 -23.90 -16.76 26.40
N GLN A 392 -23.54 -17.96 25.93
CA GLN A 392 -24.30 -19.19 26.14
C GLN A 392 -23.99 -19.89 27.48
N GLY A 393 -22.95 -19.44 28.19
CA GLY A 393 -22.55 -19.99 29.48
C GLY A 393 -21.99 -18.96 30.45
N ALA A 394 -21.04 -19.37 31.28
CA ALA A 394 -20.30 -18.49 32.19
C ALA A 394 -18.79 -18.62 31.91
N GLY A 395 -18.19 -17.53 31.45
CA GLY A 395 -16.75 -17.47 31.17
C GLY A 395 -15.94 -17.17 32.42
N ALA A 396 -14.75 -17.76 32.55
CA ALA A 396 -13.82 -17.48 33.63
C ALA A 396 -12.44 -17.07 33.09
N ILE A 397 -11.93 -15.93 33.55
CA ILE A 397 -10.64 -15.36 33.18
C ILE A 397 -9.77 -15.32 34.43
N THR A 398 -8.55 -15.83 34.32
CA THR A 398 -7.50 -15.69 35.33
C THR A 398 -6.34 -14.91 34.74
N LEU A 399 -6.08 -13.72 35.29
CA LEU A 399 -4.91 -12.92 34.97
C LEU A 399 -3.77 -13.30 35.92
N ILE A 400 -2.71 -13.91 35.36
CA ILE A 400 -1.54 -14.36 36.11
C ILE A 400 -0.42 -13.36 35.89
N HIS A 401 0.08 -12.76 36.97
CA HIS A 401 1.07 -11.68 36.88
C HIS A 401 2.10 -11.73 38.01
N ALA A 402 3.29 -11.15 37.77
CA ALA A 402 4.36 -11.01 38.76
C ALA A 402 4.58 -9.52 39.06
N ASN A 403 3.48 -8.82 39.39
CA ASN A 403 3.46 -7.36 39.60
C ASN A 403 4.10 -6.56 38.44
N GLY A 404 3.95 -7.05 37.21
CA GLY A 404 4.46 -6.39 36.01
C GLY A 404 5.96 -6.57 35.75
N GLU A 405 6.67 -7.36 36.56
CA GLU A 405 8.07 -7.71 36.30
C GLU A 405 8.26 -8.54 35.02
N GLU A 406 7.22 -9.24 34.59
CA GLU A 406 7.18 -9.99 33.33
C GLU A 406 7.06 -9.10 32.09
N ALA A 407 6.58 -7.86 32.25
CA ALA A 407 6.41 -6.92 31.15
C ALA A 407 7.70 -6.11 30.92
N PRO A 408 7.99 -5.69 29.66
CA PRO A 408 9.05 -4.74 29.37
C PRO A 408 8.91 -3.46 30.19
N GLU A 409 10.03 -2.87 30.59
CA GLU A 409 10.06 -1.68 31.45
C GLU A 409 9.24 -0.51 30.89
N ALA A 410 9.32 -0.28 29.57
CA ALA A 410 8.57 0.78 28.88
C ALA A 410 7.04 0.61 28.90
N VAL A 411 6.54 -0.63 29.08
CA VAL A 411 5.09 -0.95 29.05
C VAL A 411 4.55 -1.22 30.45
N ARG A 412 5.41 -1.56 31.42
CA ARG A 412 5.03 -1.91 32.79
C ARG A 412 4.08 -0.91 33.47
N PRO A 413 4.28 0.42 33.41
CA PRO A 413 3.35 1.36 34.04
C PRO A 413 1.92 1.22 33.53
N ARG A 414 1.75 0.99 32.22
CA ARG A 414 0.44 0.82 31.58
C ARG A 414 -0.22 -0.49 31.99
N CYS A 415 0.57 -1.56 32.03
CA CYS A 415 0.12 -2.86 32.53
C CYS A 415 -0.38 -2.78 33.98
N LEU A 416 0.28 -2.00 34.84
CA LEU A 416 -0.16 -1.80 36.23
C LEU A 416 -1.41 -0.93 36.30
N ALA A 417 -1.48 0.16 35.54
CA ALA A 417 -2.69 0.99 35.42
C ALA A 417 -3.90 0.18 34.92
N ALA A 418 -3.68 -0.82 34.05
CA ALA A 418 -4.71 -1.74 33.61
C ALA A 418 -5.26 -2.62 34.75
N ILE A 419 -4.39 -3.09 35.67
CA ILE A 419 -4.83 -3.81 36.88
C ILE A 419 -5.70 -2.89 37.74
N ASP A 420 -5.22 -1.69 38.02
CA ASP A 420 -5.92 -0.73 38.88
C ASP A 420 -7.32 -0.41 38.34
N LEU A 421 -7.45 -0.18 37.03
CA LEU A 421 -8.75 0.04 36.39
C LEU A 421 -9.65 -1.20 36.41
N LEU A 422 -9.11 -2.39 36.13
CA LEU A 422 -9.92 -3.62 36.16
C LEU A 422 -10.45 -3.92 37.57
N GLN A 423 -9.74 -3.50 38.61
CA GLN A 423 -10.18 -3.62 40.00
C GLN A 423 -11.31 -2.66 40.40
N THR A 424 -11.60 -1.61 39.60
CA THR A 424 -12.74 -0.70 39.85
C THR A 424 -14.08 -1.27 39.41
N LEU A 425 -14.07 -2.35 38.62
CA LEU A 425 -15.27 -3.00 38.12
C LEU A 425 -16.10 -3.64 39.25
N ALA A 426 -17.41 -3.74 39.02
CA ALA A 426 -18.33 -4.34 39.97
C ALA A 426 -17.96 -5.81 40.27
N ALA A 427 -18.16 -6.25 41.51
CA ALA A 427 -17.89 -7.62 41.92
C ALA A 427 -19.12 -8.53 41.74
N TYR A 428 -18.89 -9.74 41.25
CA TYR A 428 -19.74 -10.89 41.52
C TYR A 428 -19.41 -11.49 42.91
N ALA A 429 -20.29 -12.36 43.42
CA ALA A 429 -20.01 -13.11 44.64
C ALA A 429 -18.73 -13.97 44.56
N ASP A 430 -18.29 -14.32 43.35
CA ASP A 430 -17.20 -15.26 43.10
C ASP A 430 -16.04 -14.68 42.27
N GLY A 431 -16.00 -13.36 42.00
CA GLY A 431 -14.94 -12.65 41.27
C GLY A 431 -15.38 -11.28 40.75
N ILE A 432 -14.71 -10.70 39.74
CA ILE A 432 -15.05 -9.38 39.17
C ILE A 432 -15.85 -9.53 37.87
N ASP A 433 -16.82 -8.64 37.62
CA ASP A 433 -17.59 -8.57 36.38
C ASP A 433 -16.74 -7.98 35.24
N ALA A 434 -16.38 -8.84 34.29
CA ALA A 434 -15.69 -8.48 33.06
C ALA A 434 -16.59 -8.66 31.82
N SER A 435 -17.91 -8.50 31.98
CA SER A 435 -18.86 -8.50 30.86
C SER A 435 -18.55 -7.37 29.86
N PRO A 436 -18.95 -7.49 28.58
CA PRO A 436 -18.74 -6.44 27.58
C PRO A 436 -19.30 -5.09 28.02
N LEU A 437 -20.45 -5.07 28.71
CA LEU A 437 -21.03 -3.86 29.27
C LEU A 437 -20.14 -3.24 30.36
N ALA A 438 -19.66 -4.05 31.32
CA ALA A 438 -18.78 -3.60 32.39
C ALA A 438 -17.44 -3.05 31.85
N LEU A 439 -16.80 -3.77 30.93
CA LEU A 439 -15.56 -3.34 30.29
C LEU A 439 -15.75 -2.07 29.44
N SER A 440 -16.89 -1.92 28.76
CA SER A 440 -17.19 -0.70 28.00
C SER A 440 -17.35 0.53 28.90
N ALA A 441 -17.76 0.36 30.16
CA ALA A 441 -17.86 1.47 31.12
C ALA A 441 -16.49 2.02 31.54
N LEU A 442 -15.39 1.27 31.36
CA LEU A 442 -14.03 1.75 31.64
C LEU A 442 -13.59 2.85 30.68
N LEU A 443 -14.13 2.88 29.46
CA LEU A 443 -13.76 3.85 28.41
C LEU A 443 -13.93 5.30 28.86
N ASP A 444 -14.93 5.55 29.70
CA ASP A 444 -15.27 6.89 30.18
C ASP A 444 -14.64 7.19 31.57
N GLN A 445 -13.83 6.28 32.13
CA GLN A 445 -13.14 6.49 33.42
C GLN A 445 -11.83 7.28 33.27
N PRO A 446 -11.49 8.14 34.24
CA PRO A 446 -10.15 8.74 34.34
C PRO A 446 -9.06 7.65 34.41
N GLY A 447 -7.95 7.86 33.68
CA GLY A 447 -6.83 6.91 33.65
C GLY A 447 -6.93 5.82 32.58
N TYR A 448 -8.05 5.70 31.85
CA TYR A 448 -8.18 4.73 30.75
C TYR A 448 -7.04 4.84 29.71
N ALA A 449 -6.68 6.07 29.34
CA ALA A 449 -5.59 6.34 28.40
C ALA A 449 -4.22 5.89 28.94
N ASP A 450 -3.99 5.98 30.25
CA ASP A 450 -2.73 5.57 30.89
C ASP A 450 -2.57 4.04 30.94
N ALA A 451 -3.68 3.31 30.81
CA ALA A 451 -3.70 1.85 30.79
C ALA A 451 -3.68 1.22 29.39
N CYS A 452 -3.80 2.03 28.34
CA CYS A 452 -3.79 1.58 26.94
C CYS A 452 -2.49 1.96 26.23
N ASP A 453 -2.19 1.29 25.11
CA ASP A 453 -1.08 1.71 24.25
C ASP A 453 -1.31 3.14 23.69
N PRO A 454 -0.28 4.00 23.65
CA PRO A 454 -0.41 5.36 23.14
C PRO A 454 -0.59 5.34 21.63
N ALA A 455 -1.26 6.37 21.10
CA ALA A 455 -1.31 6.57 19.66
C ALA A 455 0.13 6.79 19.11
N PRO A 456 0.51 6.13 18.01
CA PRO A 456 1.79 6.41 17.36
C PRO A 456 1.83 7.84 16.84
N ALA A 457 3.04 8.41 16.71
CA ALA A 457 3.22 9.67 16.00
C ALA A 457 2.79 9.50 14.53
N MET A 458 2.17 10.52 13.96
CA MET A 458 1.53 10.49 12.64
C MET A 458 2.19 11.50 11.73
N ARG A 459 2.70 11.03 10.59
CA ARG A 459 3.30 11.89 9.58
C ARG A 459 2.22 12.48 8.68
N ALA A 460 2.27 13.78 8.45
CA ALA A 460 1.41 14.42 7.46
C ALA A 460 1.71 13.88 6.05
N LEU A 461 0.70 13.44 5.31
CA LEU A 461 0.89 13.05 3.91
C LEU A 461 1.22 14.31 3.10
N GLU A 462 2.41 14.48 2.57
CA GLU A 462 2.80 15.70 1.84
C GLU A 462 2.37 15.66 0.35
N PRO A 463 2.05 16.79 -0.31
CA PRO A 463 1.59 16.78 -1.71
C PRO A 463 2.58 16.14 -2.69
N GLN A 464 3.89 16.38 -2.51
CA GLN A 464 4.93 15.76 -3.33
C GLN A 464 4.99 14.23 -3.15
N VAL A 465 4.64 13.72 -1.97
CA VAL A 465 4.64 12.28 -1.70
C VAL A 465 3.48 11.61 -2.43
N ILE A 466 2.33 12.28 -2.54
CA ILE A 466 1.22 11.78 -3.38
C ILE A 466 1.62 11.73 -4.85
N ASP A 467 2.33 12.74 -5.36
CA ASP A 467 2.82 12.70 -6.75
C ASP A 467 3.79 11.52 -6.96
N MET A 468 4.70 11.29 -6.01
CA MET A 468 5.62 10.16 -6.02
C MET A 468 4.88 8.81 -5.97
N PHE A 469 3.82 8.72 -5.19
CA PHE A 469 2.93 7.57 -5.17
C PHE A 469 2.15 7.41 -6.49
N ALA A 470 1.65 8.49 -7.08
CA ALA A 470 0.85 8.43 -8.32
C ALA A 470 1.67 8.09 -9.58
N MET A 471 2.99 8.29 -9.54
CA MET A 471 3.95 7.91 -10.59
C MET A 471 4.19 6.39 -10.64
N THR A 472 3.17 5.61 -11.01
CA THR A 472 3.16 4.14 -10.99
C THR A 472 4.10 3.44 -11.96
N SER A 473 4.66 4.13 -12.95
CA SER A 473 5.68 3.54 -13.84
C SER A 473 7.10 3.57 -13.27
N LEU A 474 7.30 4.25 -12.13
CA LEU A 474 8.58 4.34 -11.41
C LEU A 474 8.47 3.62 -10.05
N SER A 475 9.54 2.95 -9.63
CA SER A 475 9.56 2.29 -8.32
C SER A 475 9.74 3.30 -7.17
N LEU A 476 9.27 2.94 -5.97
CA LEU A 476 9.47 3.79 -4.78
C LEU A 476 10.95 3.99 -4.46
N GLY A 477 11.78 2.97 -4.69
CA GLY A 477 13.23 3.06 -4.51
C GLY A 477 13.88 4.07 -5.48
N GLN A 478 13.48 4.05 -6.75
CA GLN A 478 13.94 5.05 -7.73
C GLN A 478 13.53 6.47 -7.33
N LEU A 479 12.30 6.63 -6.86
CA LEU A 479 11.78 7.91 -6.40
C LEU A 479 12.32 8.31 -5.02
N ARG A 480 12.90 7.40 -4.23
CA ARG A 480 13.24 7.62 -2.82
C ARG A 480 12.01 8.12 -2.05
N CYS A 481 10.87 7.48 -2.30
CA CYS A 481 9.61 7.83 -1.67
C CYS A 481 9.46 7.04 -0.37
N PRO A 482 8.99 7.65 0.73
CA PRO A 482 8.61 6.90 1.93
C PRO A 482 7.65 5.75 1.61
N ALA A 483 7.76 4.66 2.36
CA ALA A 483 6.88 3.51 2.26
C ALA A 483 5.44 3.90 2.67
N PRO A 484 4.41 3.31 2.02
CA PRO A 484 3.01 3.53 2.41
C PRO A 484 2.73 3.19 3.88
N ALA A 485 3.44 2.21 4.45
CA ALA A 485 3.26 1.76 5.83
C ALA A 485 3.44 2.90 6.85
N THR A 486 4.36 3.82 6.59
CA THR A 486 4.67 5.01 7.42
C THR A 486 3.43 5.89 7.66
N TYR A 487 2.53 5.96 6.68
CA TYR A 487 1.27 6.72 6.79
C TYR A 487 0.10 5.88 7.30
N ILE A 488 0.12 4.56 7.07
CA ILE A 488 -0.97 3.65 7.44
C ILE A 488 -0.88 3.27 8.93
N GLN A 489 0.31 2.90 9.38
CA GLN A 489 0.57 2.39 10.73
C GLN A 489 1.05 3.50 11.68
N GLY A 490 1.56 4.60 11.13
CA GLY A 490 2.22 5.66 11.89
C GLY A 490 3.69 5.35 12.13
N LEU A 491 4.35 6.25 12.86
CA LEU A 491 5.77 6.17 13.20
C LEU A 491 5.90 5.31 14.47
N VAL A 492 6.01 4.00 14.30
CA VAL A 492 6.11 3.01 15.39
C VAL A 492 7.57 2.61 15.64
N ASP A 493 7.91 2.32 16.90
CA ASP A 493 9.25 1.84 17.31
C ASP A 493 9.50 0.36 16.99
N GLU A 494 8.45 -0.37 16.59
CA GLU A 494 8.59 -1.76 16.17
C GLU A 494 9.41 -1.82 14.88
N GLU A 495 10.60 -2.43 14.95
CA GLU A 495 11.39 -2.73 13.75
C GLU A 495 10.49 -3.41 12.74
N ALA A 496 10.37 -2.82 11.54
CA ALA A 496 9.52 -3.37 10.49
C ALA A 496 9.84 -4.86 10.29
N ASP A 497 8.83 -5.71 10.52
CA ASP A 497 8.92 -7.15 10.29
C ASP A 497 9.51 -7.42 8.90
N ILE A 498 10.50 -8.29 8.83
CA ILE A 498 10.98 -8.82 7.56
C ILE A 498 10.09 -9.99 7.19
N THR A 499 9.56 -9.92 5.98
CA THR A 499 8.76 -11.00 5.43
C THR A 499 9.69 -12.05 4.81
N LEU A 500 9.41 -13.33 5.05
CA LEU A 500 10.18 -14.45 4.53
C LEU A 500 9.25 -15.31 3.66
N ALA A 501 9.74 -15.79 2.52
CA ALA A 501 9.00 -16.65 1.61
C ALA A 501 9.91 -17.72 1.00
N TRP A 502 9.34 -18.82 0.50
CA TRP A 502 10.10 -19.94 -0.08
C TRP A 502 9.51 -20.36 -1.42
N ARG A 503 10.36 -20.42 -2.46
CA ARG A 503 9.99 -20.80 -3.82
C ARG A 503 11.06 -21.60 -4.53
N GLN A 504 10.67 -22.33 -5.56
CA GLN A 504 11.60 -22.71 -6.62
C GLN A 504 11.96 -21.45 -7.43
N LEU A 505 13.12 -20.83 -7.17
CA LEU A 505 13.55 -19.58 -7.81
C LEU A 505 14.01 -19.80 -9.26
N PRO A 506 13.65 -18.97 -10.25
CA PRO A 506 14.06 -19.14 -11.65
C PRO A 506 15.59 -19.13 -11.82
N ALA A 507 16.07 -19.65 -12.95
CA ALA A 507 17.51 -19.69 -13.24
C ALA A 507 18.15 -18.29 -13.17
N ALA A 508 19.43 -18.20 -12.81
CA ALA A 508 20.10 -16.93 -12.53
C ALA A 508 20.08 -15.90 -13.68
N HIS A 509 19.92 -16.36 -14.92
CA HIS A 509 19.88 -15.53 -16.12
C HIS A 509 18.45 -15.20 -16.58
N ALA A 510 17.44 -15.68 -15.87
CA ALA A 510 16.04 -15.41 -16.18
C ALA A 510 15.64 -14.00 -15.76
N ASP A 511 14.64 -13.43 -16.44
CA ASP A 511 14.05 -12.15 -16.06
C ASP A 511 13.18 -12.32 -14.80
N VAL A 512 13.80 -12.14 -13.64
CA VAL A 512 13.15 -12.23 -12.32
C VAL A 512 12.01 -11.22 -12.18
N GLY A 513 12.15 -10.03 -12.76
CA GLY A 513 11.10 -9.00 -12.71
C GLY A 513 9.84 -9.48 -13.44
N ARG A 514 10.00 -9.95 -14.67
CA ARG A 514 8.89 -10.53 -15.45
C ARG A 514 8.29 -11.78 -14.80
N TRP A 515 9.13 -12.61 -14.17
CA TRP A 515 8.64 -13.76 -13.40
C TRP A 515 7.78 -13.34 -12.21
N LEU A 516 8.21 -12.34 -11.42
CA LEU A 516 7.45 -11.84 -10.28
C LEU A 516 6.14 -11.19 -10.70
N ASP A 517 6.13 -10.45 -11.82
CA ASP A 517 4.92 -9.87 -12.40
C ASP A 517 3.93 -10.98 -12.84
N ALA A 518 4.42 -12.05 -13.45
CA ALA A 518 3.59 -13.15 -13.93
C ALA A 518 3.16 -14.13 -12.81
N TRP A 519 4.00 -14.30 -11.78
CA TRP A 519 3.81 -15.22 -10.67
C TRP A 519 4.01 -14.53 -9.31
N PRO A 520 3.18 -13.56 -8.92
CA PRO A 520 3.37 -12.77 -7.68
C PRO A 520 3.28 -13.62 -6.40
N LEU A 521 3.85 -13.10 -5.30
CA LEU A 521 3.77 -13.70 -3.96
C LEU A 521 2.34 -13.75 -3.44
N VAL A 522 1.99 -14.89 -2.84
CA VAL A 522 0.72 -15.09 -2.14
C VAL A 522 0.97 -15.33 -0.67
N THR A 523 0.04 -14.94 0.19
CA THR A 523 0.34 -14.97 1.64
C THR A 523 0.43 -16.34 2.27
N ALA A 524 -0.03 -17.38 1.57
CA ALA A 524 0.25 -18.76 1.95
C ALA A 524 1.76 -19.01 2.08
N GLU A 525 2.59 -18.29 1.31
CA GLU A 525 4.04 -18.44 1.30
C GLU A 525 4.74 -17.67 2.42
N LEU A 526 4.08 -16.68 3.02
CA LEU A 526 4.74 -15.65 3.82
C LEU A 526 4.77 -16.01 5.31
N ALA A 527 5.97 -15.96 5.89
CA ALA A 527 6.24 -15.90 7.33
C ALA A 527 6.81 -14.51 7.68
N ARG A 528 6.84 -14.15 8.98
CA ARG A 528 7.36 -12.87 9.45
C ARG A 528 8.23 -13.04 10.67
N LEU A 529 9.29 -12.25 10.75
CA LEU A 529 10.14 -12.12 11.94
C LEU A 529 10.50 -10.64 12.16
N PRO A 530 10.65 -10.21 13.42
CA PRO A 530 11.27 -8.92 13.73
C PRO A 530 12.65 -8.80 13.07
N ARG A 531 13.03 -7.60 12.60
CA ARG A 531 14.19 -7.38 11.73
C ARG A 531 15.48 -8.01 12.28
N GLU A 532 15.85 -7.77 13.53
CA GLU A 532 17.06 -8.38 14.10
C GLU A 532 17.01 -9.92 14.12
N ARG A 533 15.86 -10.49 14.50
CA ARG A 533 15.66 -11.95 14.48
C ARG A 533 15.71 -12.50 13.06
N ALA A 534 15.15 -11.77 12.10
CA ALA A 534 15.20 -12.10 10.69
C ALA A 534 16.62 -12.07 10.15
N ARG A 535 17.38 -10.99 10.41
CA ARG A 535 18.79 -10.87 9.97
C ARG A 535 19.61 -12.06 10.47
N LYS A 536 19.49 -12.38 11.76
CA LYS A 536 20.16 -13.55 12.35
C LYS A 536 19.74 -14.85 11.66
N PHE A 537 18.42 -15.10 11.55
CA PHE A 537 17.89 -16.28 10.88
C PHE A 537 18.39 -16.42 9.44
N ILE A 538 18.36 -15.34 8.65
CA ILE A 538 18.77 -15.32 7.24
C ILE A 538 20.26 -15.66 7.14
N VAL A 539 21.11 -15.04 7.95
CA VAL A 539 22.56 -15.32 7.97
C VAL A 539 22.81 -16.78 8.33
N ASP A 540 22.23 -17.25 9.45
CA ASP A 540 22.45 -18.61 9.95
C ASP A 540 21.98 -19.67 8.95
N ARG A 541 20.92 -19.40 8.19
CA ARG A 541 20.38 -20.31 7.18
C ARG A 541 21.15 -20.26 5.86
N LEU A 542 21.43 -19.08 5.33
CA LEU A 542 22.10 -18.93 4.02
C LEU A 542 23.57 -19.32 4.05
N LEU A 543 24.27 -19.14 5.17
CA LEU A 543 25.64 -19.67 5.34
C LEU A 543 25.70 -21.20 5.36
N LYS A 544 24.59 -21.87 5.69
CA LYS A 544 24.44 -23.33 5.75
C LYS A 544 23.71 -23.91 4.53
N ALA A 545 23.45 -23.10 3.49
CA ALA A 545 22.68 -23.54 2.33
C ALA A 545 23.44 -24.61 1.50
N PRO A 546 22.74 -25.57 0.86
CA PRO A 546 23.39 -26.61 0.07
C PRO A 546 24.18 -26.07 -1.13
N ALA A 547 25.29 -26.75 -1.48
CA ALA A 547 26.01 -26.47 -2.72
C ALA A 547 25.18 -26.82 -3.96
N GLY A 548 25.17 -25.97 -4.99
CA GLY A 548 24.45 -26.18 -6.26
C GLY A 548 23.12 -25.45 -6.40
N VAL A 549 22.66 -24.73 -5.37
CA VAL A 549 21.45 -23.89 -5.44
C VAL A 549 21.82 -22.49 -5.96
N ALA A 550 21.33 -22.09 -7.13
CA ALA A 550 21.56 -20.75 -7.67
C ALA A 550 20.32 -20.22 -8.41
N PRO A 551 19.79 -19.02 -8.07
CA PRO A 551 20.17 -18.16 -6.93
C PRO A 551 19.77 -18.75 -5.56
N LEU A 552 20.38 -18.26 -4.47
CA LEU A 552 20.08 -18.69 -3.09
C LEU A 552 18.87 -17.97 -2.51
N ALA A 553 18.77 -16.65 -2.75
CA ALA A 553 17.70 -15.81 -2.25
C ALA A 553 17.57 -14.52 -3.08
N LEU A 554 16.40 -13.87 -2.99
CA LEU A 554 16.11 -12.57 -3.59
C LEU A 554 15.65 -11.58 -2.51
N LEU A 555 16.10 -10.32 -2.59
CA LEU A 555 15.54 -9.20 -1.84
C LEU A 555 14.45 -8.52 -2.66
N LEU A 556 13.27 -8.44 -2.09
CA LEU A 556 12.16 -7.69 -2.64
C LEU A 556 11.88 -6.49 -1.74
N ASP A 557 11.50 -5.38 -2.36
CA ASP A 557 10.98 -4.23 -1.63
C ASP A 557 9.60 -4.50 -1.02
N ALA A 558 9.04 -3.52 -0.31
CA ALA A 558 7.73 -3.63 0.31
C ALA A 558 6.58 -3.79 -0.73
N GLN A 559 6.84 -3.56 -2.02
CA GLN A 559 5.89 -3.76 -3.12
C GLN A 559 6.02 -5.16 -3.74
N GLY A 560 7.00 -5.97 -3.30
CA GLY A 560 7.29 -7.29 -3.86
C GLY A 560 8.09 -7.22 -5.16
N GLN A 561 8.66 -6.06 -5.49
CA GLN A 561 9.53 -5.88 -6.66
C GLN A 561 10.97 -6.16 -6.29
N LEU A 562 11.77 -6.64 -7.25
CA LEU A 562 13.18 -6.95 -7.01
C LEU A 562 13.95 -5.67 -6.63
N ALA A 563 14.56 -5.68 -5.44
CA ALA A 563 15.41 -4.58 -5.00
C ALA A 563 16.70 -4.53 -5.82
N GLU A 564 17.29 -3.33 -5.96
CA GLU A 564 18.53 -3.16 -6.70
C GLU A 564 19.68 -3.99 -6.10
N GLY A 565 20.34 -4.81 -6.92
CA GLY A 565 21.35 -5.75 -6.45
C GLY A 565 20.81 -6.82 -5.48
N GLY A 566 19.51 -7.10 -5.56
CA GLY A 566 18.77 -7.98 -4.66
C GLY A 566 18.95 -9.48 -4.89
N VAL A 567 19.64 -9.92 -5.96
CA VAL A 567 19.90 -11.34 -6.23
C VAL A 567 21.11 -11.83 -5.45
N LEU A 568 20.96 -12.86 -4.61
CA LEU A 568 22.07 -13.51 -3.92
C LEU A 568 22.53 -14.77 -4.65
N MET A 569 23.76 -14.74 -5.17
CA MET A 569 24.43 -15.89 -5.77
C MET A 569 25.26 -16.67 -4.73
N PRO A 570 25.47 -17.98 -4.91
CA PRO A 570 26.42 -18.74 -4.10
C PRO A 570 27.80 -18.08 -4.03
N GLY A 571 28.38 -18.03 -2.82
CA GLY A 571 29.69 -17.40 -2.59
C GLY A 571 29.67 -15.88 -2.40
N ALA A 572 28.53 -15.20 -2.62
CA ALA A 572 28.40 -13.78 -2.34
C ALA A 572 28.38 -13.48 -0.81
N HIS A 573 28.83 -12.28 -0.44
CA HIS A 573 28.92 -11.88 0.97
C HIS A 573 27.55 -11.53 1.57
N VAL A 574 26.92 -12.50 2.25
CA VAL A 574 25.54 -12.42 2.78
C VAL A 574 25.28 -11.14 3.59
N TRP A 575 26.22 -10.73 4.44
CA TRP A 575 26.07 -9.52 5.26
C TRP A 575 25.92 -8.25 4.42
N ARG A 576 26.76 -8.09 3.39
CA ARG A 576 26.75 -6.90 2.52
C ARG A 576 25.50 -6.87 1.64
N TRP A 577 25.00 -8.05 1.29
CA TRP A 577 23.72 -8.19 0.60
C TRP A 577 22.55 -7.80 1.52
N LEU A 578 22.55 -8.26 2.78
CA LEU A 578 21.53 -7.91 3.77
C LEU A 578 21.50 -6.42 4.16
N ASP A 579 22.61 -5.70 4.04
CA ASP A 579 22.61 -4.24 4.27
C ASP A 579 21.73 -3.48 3.25
N ARG A 580 21.37 -4.13 2.14
CA ARG A 580 20.42 -3.60 1.14
C ARG A 580 18.97 -3.95 1.43
N LEU A 581 18.68 -4.74 2.46
CA LEU A 581 17.32 -5.16 2.82
C LEU A 581 16.49 -3.92 3.22
N PRO A 582 15.47 -3.54 2.43
CA PRO A 582 14.63 -2.40 2.76
C PRO A 582 13.78 -2.70 4.00
N ALA A 583 13.39 -1.66 4.74
CA ALA A 583 12.44 -1.79 5.82
C ALA A 583 11.11 -2.36 5.29
N GLY A 584 10.55 -3.37 5.97
CA GLY A 584 9.36 -4.09 5.48
C GLY A 584 9.58 -4.89 4.20
N GLY A 585 10.83 -5.08 3.78
CA GLY A 585 11.20 -5.88 2.62
C GLY A 585 10.90 -7.37 2.81
N THR A 586 10.89 -8.09 1.68
CA THR A 586 10.71 -9.55 1.66
C THR A 586 12.00 -10.24 1.23
N VAL A 587 12.40 -11.27 1.97
CA VAL A 587 13.46 -12.19 1.56
C VAL A 587 12.82 -13.46 1.03
N LEU A 588 13.02 -13.71 -0.26
CA LEU A 588 12.50 -14.88 -0.94
C LEU A 588 13.61 -15.92 -1.10
N PHE A 589 13.52 -17.01 -0.34
CA PHE A 589 14.46 -18.12 -0.33
C PHE A 589 14.18 -19.12 -1.44
N ALA A 590 15.24 -19.74 -1.97
CA ALA A 590 15.10 -20.99 -2.69
C ALA A 590 14.52 -22.08 -1.78
N SER A 591 13.53 -22.85 -2.25
CA SER A 591 12.92 -23.97 -1.50
C SER A 591 13.96 -24.95 -0.96
N ALA A 592 14.98 -25.25 -1.78
CA ALA A 592 16.10 -26.11 -1.41
C ALA A 592 17.01 -25.53 -0.30
N ALA A 593 16.89 -24.24 0.03
CA ALA A 593 17.68 -23.65 1.11
C ALA A 593 17.23 -24.12 2.51
N GLY A 594 16.00 -24.65 2.65
CA GLY A 594 15.42 -25.05 3.93
C GLY A 594 14.96 -23.85 4.78
N GLY A 595 14.83 -24.07 6.10
CA GLY A 595 14.61 -23.00 7.07
C GLY A 595 13.19 -22.88 7.63
N LEU A 596 12.34 -23.88 7.42
CA LEU A 596 10.96 -23.90 7.93
C LEU A 596 10.70 -25.18 8.74
N SER A 597 10.18 -25.03 9.96
CA SER A 597 9.79 -26.15 10.81
C SER A 597 8.50 -26.83 10.32
N VAL A 598 8.21 -28.03 10.85
CA VAL A 598 6.96 -28.76 10.56
C VAL A 598 5.71 -27.99 10.99
N GLN A 599 5.82 -27.13 12.02
CA GLN A 599 4.74 -26.24 12.44
C GLN A 599 4.67 -24.93 11.62
N GLY A 600 5.46 -24.80 10.55
CA GLY A 600 5.45 -23.62 9.68
C GLY A 600 6.13 -22.40 10.28
N GLN A 601 7.05 -22.56 11.22
CA GLN A 601 7.81 -21.44 11.81
C GLN A 601 9.20 -21.35 11.19
N PRO A 602 9.75 -20.14 10.95
CA PRO A 602 11.15 -19.97 10.56
C PRO A 602 12.09 -20.59 11.58
N ASP A 603 12.90 -21.56 11.14
CA ASP A 603 13.84 -22.32 11.98
C ASP A 603 15.14 -22.56 11.20
N ALA A 604 16.23 -21.94 11.63
CA ALA A 604 17.51 -22.00 10.92
C ALA A 604 18.11 -23.41 10.89
N ASP A 605 17.70 -24.29 11.80
CA ASP A 605 18.20 -25.67 11.90
C ASP A 605 17.36 -26.66 11.07
N ALA A 606 16.20 -26.23 10.56
CA ALA A 606 15.40 -27.02 9.63
C ALA A 606 16.09 -27.07 8.25
N THR A 607 16.61 -28.25 7.88
CA THR A 607 17.34 -28.46 6.62
C THR A 607 16.52 -29.08 5.50
N ALA A 608 15.32 -29.58 5.80
CA ALA A 608 14.44 -30.16 4.81
C ALA A 608 14.03 -29.12 3.75
N GLU A 609 13.89 -29.57 2.49
CA GLU A 609 13.38 -28.72 1.42
C GLU A 609 11.98 -28.21 1.77
N VAL A 610 11.78 -26.91 1.62
CA VAL A 610 10.50 -26.27 1.94
C VAL A 610 9.58 -26.38 0.72
N PRO A 611 8.37 -26.96 0.86
CA PRO A 611 7.42 -27.04 -0.23
C PRO A 611 7.09 -25.66 -0.80
N ASP A 612 7.18 -25.54 -2.13
CA ASP A 612 6.70 -24.38 -2.87
C ASP A 612 5.16 -24.44 -2.94
N VAL A 613 4.52 -23.62 -2.11
CA VAL A 613 3.06 -23.54 -1.99
C VAL A 613 2.47 -22.43 -2.88
N SER A 614 3.27 -21.80 -3.74
CA SER A 614 2.86 -20.63 -4.55
C SER A 614 1.74 -20.96 -5.54
N GLY A 615 1.66 -22.22 -5.98
CA GLY A 615 0.62 -22.75 -6.86
C GLY A 615 -0.59 -23.38 -6.14
N GLN A 616 -0.45 -23.72 -4.86
CA GLN A 616 -1.47 -24.44 -4.08
C GLN A 616 -2.55 -23.51 -3.48
N CYS A 617 -2.46 -22.20 -3.69
CA CYS A 617 -3.55 -21.30 -3.32
C CYS A 617 -4.80 -21.61 -4.13
N THR A 618 -5.92 -21.80 -3.45
CA THR A 618 -7.20 -22.05 -4.10
C THR A 618 -7.98 -20.75 -4.33
N ASP A 619 -8.73 -20.70 -5.43
CA ASP A 619 -9.71 -19.63 -5.66
C ASP A 619 -10.97 -19.82 -4.78
N ALA A 620 -11.97 -18.94 -4.97
CA ALA A 620 -13.25 -19.02 -4.27
C ALA A 620 -14.04 -20.33 -4.53
N HIS A 621 -13.64 -21.10 -5.55
CA HIS A 621 -14.23 -22.39 -5.94
C HIS A 621 -13.39 -23.59 -5.51
N GLY A 622 -12.29 -23.37 -4.78
CA GLY A 622 -11.43 -24.45 -4.30
C GLY A 622 -10.43 -24.98 -5.34
N LEU A 623 -10.24 -24.29 -6.47
CA LEU A 623 -9.32 -24.72 -7.53
C LEU A 623 -7.94 -24.11 -7.32
N GLU A 624 -6.89 -24.93 -7.41
CA GLU A 624 -5.50 -24.47 -7.29
C GLU A 624 -5.10 -23.48 -8.39
N ARG A 625 -4.34 -22.44 -7.99
CA ARG A 625 -3.78 -21.38 -8.84
C ARG A 625 -2.92 -21.95 -9.97
N GLY A 626 -2.09 -22.93 -9.66
CA GLY A 626 -1.32 -23.63 -10.67
C GLY A 626 -0.17 -24.49 -10.16
N VAL A 627 0.75 -24.85 -11.04
CA VAL A 627 1.82 -25.82 -10.76
C VAL A 627 3.16 -25.36 -11.34
N VAL A 628 4.25 -25.69 -10.64
CA VAL A 628 5.62 -25.48 -11.11
C VAL A 628 6.22 -26.85 -11.43
N GLN A 629 6.79 -27.00 -12.62
CA GLN A 629 7.35 -28.26 -13.10
C GLN A 629 8.70 -28.04 -13.76
N ALA A 630 9.63 -28.98 -13.56
CA ALA A 630 10.86 -29.07 -14.35
C ALA A 630 10.63 -30.03 -15.54
N ILE A 631 11.00 -29.58 -16.75
CA ILE A 631 10.88 -30.31 -18.00
C ILE A 631 12.27 -30.40 -18.64
N THR A 632 12.76 -31.63 -18.82
CA THR A 632 14.03 -31.86 -19.53
C THR A 632 13.78 -31.79 -21.03
N VAL A 633 14.46 -30.85 -21.70
CA VAL A 633 14.35 -30.64 -23.14
C VAL A 633 15.72 -30.82 -23.79
N LYS A 634 15.70 -31.26 -25.05
CA LYS A 634 16.90 -31.43 -25.89
C LYS A 634 16.77 -30.55 -27.12
N LEU A 635 17.81 -29.78 -27.40
CA LEU A 635 17.97 -29.06 -28.65
C LEU A 635 18.93 -29.84 -29.55
N ALA A 636 18.47 -30.18 -30.75
CA ALA A 636 19.28 -30.68 -31.86
C ALA A 636 19.27 -29.65 -33.00
N ILE A 637 20.26 -29.73 -33.91
CA ILE A 637 20.24 -28.98 -35.17
C ILE A 637 20.10 -30.01 -36.29
N GLU A 638 18.96 -30.00 -36.97
CA GLU A 638 18.63 -30.89 -38.09
C GLU A 638 18.37 -30.01 -39.31
N ASP A 639 19.03 -30.28 -40.44
CA ASP A 639 18.91 -29.49 -41.68
C ASP A 639 19.08 -27.96 -41.49
N GLU A 640 20.08 -27.56 -40.69
CA GLU A 640 20.35 -26.16 -40.29
C GLU A 640 19.21 -25.48 -39.48
N GLN A 641 18.23 -26.25 -39.01
CA GLN A 641 17.12 -25.76 -38.19
C GLN A 641 17.18 -26.33 -36.77
N PRO A 642 16.85 -25.55 -35.73
CA PRO A 642 16.74 -26.05 -34.37
C PRO A 642 15.51 -26.96 -34.22
N VAL A 643 15.71 -28.15 -33.67
CA VAL A 643 14.63 -29.07 -33.29
C VAL A 643 14.69 -29.31 -31.79
N TRP A 644 13.62 -28.91 -31.10
CA TRP A 644 13.43 -29.12 -29.68
C TRP A 644 12.65 -30.41 -29.45
N SER A 645 13.09 -31.23 -28.49
CA SER A 645 12.41 -32.47 -28.12
C SER A 645 12.31 -32.69 -26.61
N CYS A 646 11.25 -33.36 -26.19
CA CYS A 646 11.04 -33.82 -24.82
C CYS A 646 10.21 -35.12 -24.87
N ALA A 647 10.78 -36.21 -24.34
CA ALA A 647 10.23 -37.55 -24.53
C ALA A 647 9.91 -37.81 -26.02
N ASP A 648 8.66 -38.12 -26.36
CA ASP A 648 8.20 -38.40 -27.74
C ASP A 648 7.68 -37.15 -28.48
N ARG A 649 7.80 -35.95 -27.89
CA ARG A 649 7.29 -34.68 -28.43
C ARG A 649 8.43 -33.90 -29.09
N HIS A 650 8.14 -33.26 -30.23
CA HIS A 650 9.09 -32.46 -31.00
C HIS A 650 8.45 -31.16 -31.50
N ASP A 651 9.21 -30.07 -31.53
CA ASP A 651 8.78 -28.78 -32.08
C ASP A 651 9.99 -27.99 -32.62
N ALA A 652 9.77 -27.09 -33.58
CA ALA A 652 10.81 -26.21 -34.10
C ALA A 652 11.26 -25.14 -33.08
N THR A 653 10.46 -24.91 -32.04
CA THR A 653 10.68 -23.87 -31.03
C THR A 653 10.54 -24.43 -29.62
N LEU A 654 11.36 -23.94 -28.68
CA LEU A 654 11.21 -24.30 -27.28
C LEU A 654 9.81 -23.95 -26.74
N PRO A 655 9.24 -22.74 -26.99
CA PRO A 655 7.88 -22.43 -26.58
C PRO A 655 6.82 -23.40 -27.10
N GLY A 656 6.91 -23.84 -28.37
CA GLY A 656 5.99 -24.81 -28.96
C GLY A 656 6.11 -26.19 -28.30
N LEU A 657 7.35 -26.65 -28.07
CA LEU A 657 7.61 -27.90 -27.35
C LEU A 657 7.03 -27.86 -25.93
N LEU A 658 7.30 -26.79 -25.17
CA LEU A 658 6.80 -26.67 -23.79
C LEU A 658 5.27 -26.64 -23.78
N ALA A 659 4.63 -25.95 -24.72
CA ALA A 659 3.17 -25.95 -24.83
C ALA A 659 2.63 -27.35 -25.11
N ALA A 660 3.28 -28.10 -26.00
CA ALA A 660 2.95 -29.51 -26.23
C ALA A 660 3.12 -30.31 -24.93
N CYS A 661 4.17 -30.08 -24.14
CA CYS A 661 4.44 -30.76 -22.86
C CYS A 661 3.42 -30.44 -21.74
N CYS A 662 2.80 -29.26 -21.78
CA CYS A 662 1.92 -28.71 -20.74
C CYS A 662 0.43 -28.72 -21.11
N GLU A 663 -0.03 -29.77 -21.80
CA GLU A 663 -1.41 -29.88 -22.30
C GLU A 663 -2.46 -29.70 -21.19
N GLY A 664 -3.45 -28.83 -21.41
CA GLY A 664 -4.49 -28.48 -20.42
C GLY A 664 -4.10 -27.39 -19.41
N TRP A 665 -2.87 -26.89 -19.48
CA TRP A 665 -2.36 -25.81 -18.63
C TRP A 665 -1.87 -24.62 -19.46
N GLN A 666 -1.98 -23.41 -18.92
CA GLN A 666 -1.40 -22.22 -19.52
C GLN A 666 -0.01 -21.95 -18.94
N ILE A 667 1.01 -21.92 -19.79
CA ILE A 667 2.36 -21.52 -19.39
C ILE A 667 2.38 -20.02 -19.11
N VAL A 668 2.67 -19.67 -17.86
CA VAL A 668 2.78 -18.29 -17.38
C VAL A 668 4.21 -17.76 -17.52
N PHE A 669 5.19 -18.60 -17.20
CA PHE A 669 6.62 -18.27 -17.28
C PHE A 669 7.47 -19.52 -17.48
N HIS A 670 8.64 -19.38 -18.12
CA HIS A 670 9.71 -20.39 -18.09
C HIS A 670 11.07 -19.72 -17.96
N ASP A 671 12.02 -20.38 -17.32
CA ASP A 671 13.32 -19.79 -16.95
C ASP A 671 14.44 -19.93 -17.99
N CYS A 672 14.12 -20.39 -19.20
CA CYS A 672 15.05 -20.46 -20.34
C CYS A 672 14.69 -19.38 -21.39
N PRO A 673 15.33 -18.19 -21.35
CA PRO A 673 14.99 -17.06 -22.23
C PRO A 673 15.68 -17.08 -23.59
N ILE A 674 16.75 -17.87 -23.78
CA ILE A 674 17.59 -17.87 -24.99
C ILE A 674 17.72 -19.30 -25.51
N ALA A 675 17.43 -19.51 -26.79
CA ALA A 675 17.76 -20.75 -27.47
C ALA A 675 19.30 -20.90 -27.53
N PRO A 676 19.89 -21.92 -26.91
CA PRO A 676 21.33 -22.17 -27.00
C PRO A 676 21.76 -22.26 -28.47
N ALA A 677 22.90 -21.67 -28.81
CA ALA A 677 23.42 -21.68 -30.18
C ALA A 677 24.01 -23.03 -30.63
N ALA A 678 24.01 -24.03 -29.73
CA ALA A 678 24.58 -25.35 -29.95
C ALA A 678 23.66 -26.43 -29.36
N PRO A 679 23.69 -27.67 -29.91
CA PRO A 679 22.95 -28.79 -29.35
C PRO A 679 23.26 -29.00 -27.88
N CYS A 680 22.23 -29.18 -27.06
CA CYS A 680 22.37 -29.43 -25.64
C CYS A 680 21.12 -30.07 -25.04
N GLU A 681 21.29 -30.61 -23.84
CA GLU A 681 20.20 -31.08 -22.99
C GLU A 681 20.14 -30.18 -21.76
N LEU A 682 18.96 -29.65 -21.46
CA LEU A 682 18.77 -28.73 -20.35
C LEU A 682 17.41 -28.95 -19.66
N SER A 683 17.37 -28.67 -18.36
CA SER A 683 16.14 -28.72 -17.57
C SER A 683 15.53 -27.32 -17.53
N VAL A 684 14.36 -27.14 -18.14
CA VAL A 684 13.59 -25.88 -18.11
C VAL A 684 12.55 -25.98 -17.00
N ARG A 685 12.47 -24.97 -16.13
CA ARG A 685 11.33 -24.86 -15.23
C ARG A 685 10.22 -24.05 -15.85
N VAL A 686 9.01 -24.52 -15.65
CA VAL A 686 7.79 -23.99 -16.25
C VAL A 686 6.76 -23.76 -15.15
N TRP A 687 6.28 -22.52 -15.07
CA TRP A 687 5.18 -22.11 -14.20
C TRP A 687 3.91 -22.13 -15.02
N GLN A 688 2.93 -22.88 -14.54
CA GLN A 688 1.70 -23.21 -15.23
C GLN A 688 0.52 -22.77 -14.40
N ALA A 689 -0.50 -22.16 -15.01
CA ALA A 689 -1.77 -21.80 -14.37
C ALA A 689 -2.93 -22.49 -15.07
N ARG A 690 -4.03 -22.73 -14.34
CA ARG A 690 -5.25 -23.23 -14.98
C ARG A 690 -5.83 -22.16 -15.91
N PRO A 691 -6.34 -22.53 -17.09
CA PRO A 691 -7.12 -21.61 -17.92
C PRO A 691 -8.25 -20.99 -17.10
N GLY A 692 -8.35 -19.66 -17.07
CA GLY A 692 -9.36 -18.93 -16.28
C GLY A 692 -8.99 -18.66 -14.81
N VAL A 693 -7.97 -19.31 -14.25
CA VAL A 693 -7.41 -18.98 -12.93
C VAL A 693 -6.21 -18.06 -13.14
N HIS A 694 -6.46 -16.86 -13.67
CA HIS A 694 -5.39 -15.90 -13.94
C HIS A 694 -5.09 -15.02 -12.74
N ALA A 695 -3.79 -14.85 -12.49
CA ALA A 695 -3.30 -13.81 -11.60
C ALA A 695 -3.79 -12.44 -12.14
N PRO A 696 -4.25 -11.55 -11.26
CA PRO A 696 -4.95 -10.33 -11.64
C PRO A 696 -4.21 -9.38 -12.60
N ASP A 697 -2.90 -9.49 -12.84
CA ASP A 697 -2.14 -8.49 -13.62
C ASP A 697 -2.21 -8.63 -15.16
N ALA A 698 -3.05 -9.52 -15.70
CA ALA A 698 -3.25 -9.55 -17.14
C ALA A 698 -4.16 -8.37 -17.59
N GLY A 699 -3.53 -7.26 -17.97
CA GLY A 699 -4.08 -6.37 -19.01
C GLY A 699 -4.40 -7.13 -20.32
N ASP A 700 -4.01 -8.40 -20.42
CA ASP A 700 -4.48 -9.36 -21.38
C ASP A 700 -5.58 -10.27 -20.81
N LEU A 701 -6.80 -9.73 -20.69
CA LEU A 701 -8.01 -10.55 -20.76
C LEU A 701 -8.19 -11.25 -22.13
N ALA A 702 -7.15 -11.30 -22.96
CA ALA A 702 -7.08 -12.14 -24.15
C ALA A 702 -7.43 -13.62 -23.85
N ALA A 703 -7.33 -14.06 -22.59
CA ALA A 703 -7.77 -15.37 -22.13
C ALA A 703 -9.29 -15.52 -21.86
N LEU A 704 -10.06 -14.42 -21.78
CA LEU A 704 -11.52 -14.48 -21.63
C LEU A 704 -12.24 -14.66 -22.96
N ALA A 705 -11.60 -14.33 -24.09
CA ALA A 705 -12.21 -14.46 -25.40
C ALA A 705 -12.14 -15.94 -25.86
N PRO A 706 -13.27 -16.68 -25.91
CA PRO A 706 -13.27 -18.09 -26.31
C PRO A 706 -12.95 -18.29 -27.80
N ARG A 707 -12.84 -17.20 -28.57
CA ARG A 707 -12.58 -17.20 -30.01
C ARG A 707 -11.71 -16.00 -30.42
N PRO A 708 -10.95 -16.11 -31.52
CA PRO A 708 -10.25 -14.97 -32.12
C PRO A 708 -11.19 -13.78 -32.31
N ARG A 709 -10.68 -12.57 -32.06
CA ARG A 709 -11.42 -11.31 -32.17
C ARG A 709 -10.70 -10.38 -33.13
N LEU A 710 -11.39 -9.97 -34.19
CA LEU A 710 -10.88 -8.98 -35.13
C LEU A 710 -10.71 -7.63 -34.43
N LEU A 711 -9.67 -6.88 -34.81
CA LEU A 711 -9.34 -5.60 -34.20
C LEU A 711 -10.48 -4.59 -34.33
N GLY A 712 -11.04 -4.43 -35.54
CA GLY A 712 -12.17 -3.52 -35.76
C GLY A 712 -13.43 -3.89 -34.99
N GLU A 713 -13.71 -5.19 -34.82
CA GLU A 713 -14.83 -5.69 -33.99
C GLU A 713 -14.62 -5.30 -32.53
N HIS A 714 -13.43 -5.59 -31.98
CA HIS A 714 -13.07 -5.28 -30.61
C HIS A 714 -13.20 -3.78 -30.28
N LEU A 715 -12.64 -2.92 -31.13
CA LEU A 715 -12.68 -1.46 -30.92
C LEU A 715 -14.12 -0.91 -30.88
N GLN A 716 -15.03 -1.48 -31.67
CA GLN A 716 -16.46 -1.13 -31.65
C GLN A 716 -17.15 -1.62 -30.37
N LEU A 717 -16.85 -2.84 -29.92
CA LEU A 717 -17.38 -3.38 -28.67
C LEU A 717 -16.90 -2.57 -27.47
N ALA A 718 -15.61 -2.22 -27.42
CA ALA A 718 -15.01 -1.40 -26.37
C ALA A 718 -15.63 0.00 -26.33
N ALA A 719 -15.90 0.62 -27.48
CA ALA A 719 -16.59 1.92 -27.52
C ALA A 719 -18.02 1.84 -26.95
N ARG A 720 -18.80 0.81 -27.30
CA ARG A 720 -20.14 0.59 -26.74
C ARG A 720 -20.09 0.34 -25.23
N ALA A 721 -19.13 -0.45 -24.76
CA ALA A 721 -18.91 -0.69 -23.35
C ALA A 721 -18.54 0.59 -22.59
N GLY A 722 -17.64 1.40 -23.14
CA GLY A 722 -17.24 2.70 -22.58
C GLY A 722 -18.42 3.68 -22.48
N HIS A 723 -19.29 3.71 -23.49
CA HIS A 723 -20.52 4.50 -23.45
C HIS A 723 -21.51 3.99 -22.38
N ALA A 724 -21.72 2.68 -22.30
CA ALA A 724 -22.60 2.07 -21.30
C ALA A 724 -22.11 2.35 -19.87
N LEU A 725 -20.80 2.26 -19.62
CA LEU A 725 -20.20 2.62 -18.33
C LEU A 725 -20.41 4.09 -17.98
N ALA A 726 -20.14 4.99 -18.93
CA ALA A 726 -20.32 6.42 -18.73
C ALA A 726 -21.79 6.77 -18.39
N ALA A 727 -22.74 6.16 -19.09
CA ALA A 727 -24.17 6.32 -18.83
C ALA A 727 -24.57 5.75 -17.46
N ALA A 728 -24.14 4.52 -17.16
CA ALA A 728 -24.44 3.86 -15.90
C ALA A 728 -23.89 4.63 -14.70
N LEU A 729 -22.71 5.26 -14.83
CA LEU A 729 -22.10 6.11 -13.80
C LEU A 729 -22.59 7.56 -13.82
N SER A 730 -23.44 7.95 -14.78
CA SER A 730 -23.95 9.31 -14.92
C SER A 730 -22.84 10.36 -14.97
N LEU A 731 -21.79 10.10 -15.76
CA LEU A 731 -20.69 11.06 -15.93
C LEU A 731 -21.18 12.36 -16.60
N PRO A 732 -20.58 13.52 -16.27
CA PRO A 732 -20.81 14.76 -17.01
C PRO A 732 -20.50 14.57 -18.51
N ALA A 733 -21.20 15.32 -19.38
CA ALA A 733 -21.15 15.15 -20.83
C ALA A 733 -19.72 15.09 -21.40
N ASP A 734 -18.82 15.95 -20.91
CA ASP A 734 -17.44 16.01 -21.39
C ASP A 734 -16.67 14.71 -21.11
N PHE A 735 -16.83 14.13 -19.92
CA PHE A 735 -16.19 12.87 -19.54
C PHE A 735 -16.93 11.66 -20.11
N ALA A 736 -18.25 11.76 -20.31
CA ALA A 736 -19.06 10.70 -20.87
C ALA A 736 -18.71 10.40 -22.34
N ALA A 737 -18.30 11.41 -23.10
CA ALA A 737 -17.81 11.23 -24.46
C ALA A 737 -16.35 10.74 -24.54
N ALA A 738 -15.51 11.12 -23.57
CA ALA A 738 -14.08 10.81 -23.59
C ALA A 738 -13.76 9.31 -23.59
N ASN A 739 -14.47 8.52 -22.76
CA ASN A 739 -14.22 7.08 -22.64
C ASN A 739 -14.49 6.31 -23.95
N PRO A 740 -15.70 6.35 -24.55
CA PRO A 740 -15.95 5.63 -25.81
C PRO A 740 -15.07 6.14 -26.98
N ARG A 741 -14.69 7.42 -26.98
CA ARG A 741 -13.77 7.99 -27.98
C ARG A 741 -12.34 7.46 -27.83
N ALA A 742 -11.83 7.34 -26.61
CA ALA A 742 -10.55 6.69 -26.36
C ALA A 742 -10.60 5.19 -26.69
N ALA A 743 -11.70 4.51 -26.34
CA ALA A 743 -11.87 3.07 -26.52
C ALA A 743 -11.82 2.62 -27.99
N VAL A 744 -12.34 3.41 -28.94
CA VAL A 744 -12.27 3.06 -30.38
C VAL A 744 -10.85 3.13 -30.95
N THR A 745 -9.90 3.74 -30.22
CA THR A 745 -8.52 3.96 -30.67
C THR A 745 -7.49 3.23 -29.82
N HIS A 746 -7.80 2.88 -28.56
CA HIS A 746 -6.79 2.45 -27.58
C HIS A 746 -5.91 1.28 -28.04
N ASP A 747 -6.47 0.37 -28.82
CA ASP A 747 -5.83 -0.84 -29.33
C ASP A 747 -5.43 -0.75 -30.81
N ALA A 748 -5.67 0.38 -31.50
CA ALA A 748 -5.39 0.54 -32.93
C ALA A 748 -3.91 0.28 -33.31
N GLY A 749 -2.98 0.50 -32.38
CA GLY A 749 -1.56 0.16 -32.55
C GLY A 749 -1.30 -1.33 -32.73
N LYS A 750 -2.22 -2.20 -32.32
CA LYS A 750 -2.11 -3.66 -32.52
C LYS A 750 -2.05 -4.06 -33.99
N ASP A 751 -2.53 -3.23 -34.92
CA ASP A 751 -2.37 -3.41 -36.37
C ASP A 751 -0.89 -3.37 -36.85
N GLU A 752 0.05 -3.10 -35.95
CA GLU A 752 1.46 -3.15 -36.28
C GLU A 752 1.93 -4.59 -36.56
N SER A 753 2.65 -4.77 -37.68
CA SER A 753 3.10 -6.07 -38.19
C SER A 753 3.87 -6.92 -37.17
N ARG A 754 4.72 -6.29 -36.34
CA ARG A 754 5.43 -6.99 -35.26
C ARG A 754 4.49 -7.45 -34.15
N TRP A 755 3.47 -6.66 -33.82
CA TRP A 755 2.51 -6.99 -32.77
C TRP A 755 1.61 -8.14 -33.24
N GLN A 756 1.13 -8.10 -34.49
CA GLN A 756 0.33 -9.19 -35.06
C GLN A 756 1.11 -10.51 -35.14
N ARG A 757 2.39 -10.47 -35.54
CA ARG A 757 3.25 -11.66 -35.48
C ARG A 757 3.49 -12.13 -34.05
N ALA A 758 3.67 -11.19 -33.12
CA ALA A 758 3.85 -11.51 -31.70
C ALA A 758 2.61 -12.22 -31.11
N ILE A 759 1.38 -11.81 -31.46
CA ILE A 759 0.18 -12.51 -31.00
C ILE A 759 -0.12 -13.82 -31.77
N GLY A 760 0.74 -14.20 -32.72
CA GLY A 760 0.58 -15.42 -33.52
C GLY A 760 -0.43 -15.30 -34.66
N ASN A 761 -0.75 -14.09 -35.12
CA ASN A 761 -1.59 -13.90 -36.30
C ASN A 761 -0.81 -14.17 -37.59
N ALA A 762 -1.23 -15.19 -38.34
CA ALA A 762 -0.66 -15.52 -39.65
C ALA A 762 -1.29 -14.71 -40.81
N ASP A 763 -2.50 -14.17 -40.63
CA ASP A 763 -3.20 -13.35 -41.64
C ASP A 763 -3.18 -11.87 -41.25
N LEU A 764 -2.11 -11.18 -41.66
CA LEU A 764 -1.93 -9.75 -41.40
C LEU A 764 -2.97 -8.85 -42.10
N ALA A 765 -3.73 -9.37 -43.08
CA ALA A 765 -4.81 -8.61 -43.71
C ALA A 765 -6.05 -8.52 -42.80
N GLN A 766 -6.16 -9.39 -41.80
CA GLN A 766 -7.22 -9.40 -40.80
C GLN A 766 -6.60 -9.24 -39.41
N PRO A 767 -6.24 -8.00 -39.02
CA PRO A 767 -5.60 -7.76 -37.74
C PRO A 767 -6.51 -8.21 -36.59
N LEU A 768 -5.91 -8.94 -35.65
CA LEU A 768 -6.58 -9.44 -34.44
C LEU A 768 -6.35 -8.47 -33.28
N ALA A 769 -7.38 -8.25 -32.46
CA ALA A 769 -7.20 -7.67 -31.13
C ALA A 769 -6.85 -8.76 -30.11
N LYS A 770 -7.49 -9.94 -30.23
CA LYS A 770 -7.30 -11.10 -29.36
C LYS A 770 -7.21 -12.36 -30.24
N SER A 771 -6.27 -13.26 -29.97
CA SER A 771 -6.05 -14.46 -30.79
C SER A 771 -6.90 -15.68 -30.40
N GLY A 772 -7.56 -15.66 -29.24
CA GLY A 772 -8.41 -16.76 -28.76
C GLY A 772 -7.67 -18.08 -28.46
N GLY A 773 -6.33 -18.08 -28.42
CA GLY A 773 -5.55 -19.29 -28.12
C GLY A 773 -4.05 -19.24 -28.46
N ALA A 774 -3.59 -18.26 -29.26
CA ALA A 774 -2.16 -18.12 -29.56
C ALA A 774 -1.43 -17.28 -28.50
N ARG A 775 -0.30 -17.78 -28.01
CA ARG A 775 0.56 -17.14 -27.00
C ARG A 775 1.25 -15.90 -27.58
N PHE A 776 1.40 -14.85 -26.77
CA PHE A 776 2.11 -13.62 -27.16
C PHE A 776 3.64 -13.77 -27.05
N ASP A 777 4.34 -13.68 -28.18
CA ASP A 777 5.80 -13.71 -28.29
C ASP A 777 6.40 -12.32 -27.99
N ASN A 778 7.00 -12.20 -26.82
CA ASN A 778 7.62 -10.95 -26.36
C ASN A 778 8.94 -10.64 -27.06
N ALA A 779 9.65 -11.65 -27.59
CA ALA A 779 10.88 -11.45 -28.33
C ALA A 779 10.59 -10.80 -29.70
N ILE A 780 9.53 -11.26 -30.39
CA ILE A 780 9.07 -10.63 -31.63
C ILE A 780 8.56 -9.20 -31.38
N ASN A 781 7.83 -8.99 -30.28
CA ASN A 781 7.30 -7.67 -29.94
C ASN A 781 8.42 -6.64 -29.65
N ASP A 782 9.56 -7.08 -29.11
CA ASP A 782 10.77 -6.26 -28.88
C ASP A 782 10.44 -4.95 -28.13
N GLY A 783 9.68 -5.07 -27.05
CA GLY A 783 9.30 -3.94 -26.19
C GLY A 783 8.37 -2.91 -26.84
N TYR A 784 7.83 -3.17 -28.04
CA TYR A 784 6.82 -2.31 -28.65
C TYR A 784 5.58 -2.20 -27.76
N ARG A 785 5.05 -0.97 -27.65
CA ARG A 785 3.85 -0.64 -26.87
C ARG A 785 2.76 -0.21 -27.85
N HIS A 786 1.70 -1.01 -27.95
CA HIS A 786 0.60 -0.74 -28.86
C HIS A 786 -0.13 0.55 -28.49
N GLU A 787 -0.06 1.00 -27.23
CA GLU A 787 -0.70 2.23 -26.76
C GLU A 787 -0.06 3.48 -27.37
N LEU A 788 1.28 3.52 -27.48
CA LEU A 788 1.99 4.57 -28.23
C LEU A 788 1.73 4.43 -29.73
N GLY A 789 1.69 3.19 -30.22
CA GLY A 789 1.33 2.88 -31.60
C GLY A 789 -0.06 3.35 -32.00
N SER A 790 -1.04 3.26 -31.10
CA SER A 790 -2.42 3.69 -31.30
C SER A 790 -2.51 5.19 -31.57
N LEU A 791 -1.66 6.00 -30.91
CA LEU A 791 -1.59 7.45 -31.15
C LEU A 791 -0.90 7.81 -32.48
N LEU A 792 -0.23 6.87 -33.15
CA LEU A 792 0.33 7.07 -34.49
C LEU A 792 -0.68 6.71 -35.60
N ARG A 793 -1.86 6.16 -35.25
CA ARG A 793 -2.88 5.78 -36.22
C ARG A 793 -3.81 6.95 -36.54
N PRO A 794 -4.37 7.03 -37.76
CA PRO A 794 -5.36 8.06 -38.13
C PRO A 794 -6.59 8.08 -37.22
N THR A 795 -6.92 6.97 -36.54
CA THR A 795 -8.00 6.91 -35.56
C THR A 795 -7.76 7.79 -34.33
N ALA A 796 -6.51 8.22 -34.09
CA ALA A 796 -6.18 9.19 -33.05
C ALA A 796 -6.40 10.64 -33.48
N ASP A 797 -6.65 10.91 -34.77
CA ASP A 797 -6.88 12.26 -35.27
C ASP A 797 -8.15 12.85 -34.64
N GLY A 798 -8.00 14.01 -34.02
CA GLY A 798 -9.11 14.70 -33.34
C GLY A 798 -9.44 14.18 -31.93
N LEU A 799 -8.60 13.31 -31.34
CA LEU A 799 -8.67 13.02 -29.90
C LEU A 799 -8.19 14.20 -29.07
N THR A 800 -8.90 14.50 -27.98
CA THR A 800 -8.48 15.50 -26.99
C THR A 800 -7.27 15.02 -26.17
N ARG A 801 -6.63 15.92 -25.43
CA ARG A 801 -5.52 15.56 -24.53
C ARG A 801 -5.88 14.47 -23.53
N LEU A 802 -7.06 14.54 -22.92
CA LEU A 802 -7.55 13.52 -22.00
C LEU A 802 -7.71 12.17 -22.70
N GLU A 803 -8.33 12.15 -23.88
CA GLU A 803 -8.56 10.93 -24.66
C GLU A 803 -7.24 10.27 -25.06
N GLN A 804 -6.26 11.06 -25.50
CA GLN A 804 -4.91 10.57 -25.81
C GLN A 804 -4.23 9.97 -24.57
N HIS A 805 -4.34 10.64 -23.41
CA HIS A 805 -3.82 10.13 -22.15
C HIS A 805 -4.47 8.80 -21.74
N LEU A 806 -5.79 8.67 -21.86
CA LEU A 806 -6.50 7.43 -21.57
C LEU A 806 -5.97 6.27 -22.44
N VAL A 807 -5.74 6.52 -23.75
CA VAL A 807 -5.15 5.54 -24.66
C VAL A 807 -3.75 5.09 -24.17
N VAL A 808 -2.83 6.03 -23.91
CA VAL A 808 -1.44 5.66 -23.56
C VAL A 808 -1.27 5.11 -22.14
N SER A 809 -2.15 5.48 -21.22
CA SER A 809 -2.12 4.99 -19.82
C SER A 809 -2.82 3.64 -19.65
N HIS A 810 -3.40 3.08 -20.71
CA HIS A 810 -4.22 1.87 -20.66
C HIS A 810 -3.52 0.67 -19.98
N HIS A 811 -2.20 0.49 -20.11
CA HIS A 811 -1.44 -0.54 -19.34
C HIS A 811 -0.50 0.04 -18.25
N GLY A 812 -0.71 1.30 -17.85
CA GLY A 812 -0.07 1.91 -16.67
C GLY A 812 1.32 2.53 -16.85
N TRP A 813 1.85 2.60 -18.07
CA TRP A 813 3.19 3.15 -18.33
C TRP A 813 3.25 4.68 -18.39
N ALA A 814 2.18 5.35 -18.82
CA ALA A 814 2.12 6.81 -18.95
C ALA A 814 1.96 7.56 -17.60
N ARG A 815 2.51 7.02 -16.50
CA ARG A 815 2.45 7.57 -15.14
C ARG A 815 3.85 7.62 -14.48
N PRO A 816 4.75 8.52 -14.91
CA PRO A 816 4.59 9.46 -16.02
C PRO A 816 5.16 8.95 -17.35
N VAL A 817 6.10 8.00 -17.32
CA VAL A 817 7.07 7.85 -18.42
C VAL A 817 7.13 6.41 -18.96
N PHE A 818 7.24 6.30 -20.29
CA PHE A 818 7.69 5.10 -20.99
C PHE A 818 9.22 5.06 -21.06
N LEU A 819 9.82 3.91 -20.75
CA LEU A 819 11.28 3.71 -20.74
C LEU A 819 11.72 2.62 -21.75
N GLY A 820 13.01 2.63 -22.08
CA GLY A 820 13.66 1.57 -22.88
C GLY A 820 13.09 1.41 -24.29
N ASN A 821 13.07 0.16 -24.78
CA ASN A 821 12.72 -0.22 -26.16
C ASN A 821 11.35 0.29 -26.65
N ALA A 822 10.45 0.68 -25.73
CA ALA A 822 9.17 1.30 -26.08
C ALA A 822 9.36 2.64 -26.82
N ARG A 823 10.41 3.40 -26.47
CA ARG A 823 10.73 4.70 -27.09
C ARG A 823 11.47 4.57 -28.41
N ASP A 824 12.25 3.49 -28.58
CA ASP A 824 13.16 3.29 -29.72
C ASP A 824 12.42 2.92 -31.03
N LYS A 825 11.09 3.00 -31.02
CA LYS A 825 10.26 2.75 -32.20
C LYS A 825 9.95 4.08 -32.90
N PRO A 826 9.83 4.11 -34.24
CA PRO A 826 9.58 5.33 -34.99
C PRO A 826 8.38 6.13 -34.43
N GLY A 827 8.56 7.42 -34.19
CA GLY A 827 7.52 8.31 -33.66
C GLY A 827 7.19 8.16 -32.16
N CYS A 828 7.63 7.08 -31.50
CA CYS A 828 7.22 6.77 -30.13
C CYS A 828 7.91 7.64 -29.06
N ALA A 829 9.16 8.06 -29.27
CA ALA A 829 9.89 8.89 -28.31
C ALA A 829 9.19 10.25 -28.05
N ALA A 830 8.82 10.97 -29.10
CA ALA A 830 8.14 12.26 -28.99
C ALA A 830 6.74 12.13 -28.36
N LEU A 831 6.02 11.05 -28.68
CA LEU A 831 4.73 10.76 -28.05
C LEU A 831 4.87 10.42 -26.58
N ALA A 832 5.90 9.66 -26.20
CA ALA A 832 6.17 9.36 -24.80
C ALA A 832 6.50 10.61 -23.98
N ASP A 833 7.24 11.57 -24.55
CA ASP A 833 7.55 12.85 -23.90
C ASP A 833 6.30 13.73 -23.75
N ARG A 834 5.43 13.75 -24.76
CA ARG A 834 4.12 14.40 -24.70
C ARG A 834 3.22 13.76 -23.63
N ALA A 835 3.12 12.43 -23.61
CA ALA A 835 2.33 11.69 -22.63
C ALA A 835 2.73 12.00 -21.19
N ALA A 836 4.03 12.13 -20.91
CA ALA A 836 4.52 12.52 -19.58
C ALA A 836 4.05 13.93 -19.18
N ARG A 837 4.08 14.90 -20.11
CA ARG A 837 3.57 16.26 -19.88
C ARG A 837 2.05 16.28 -19.70
N ASP A 838 1.33 15.51 -20.52
CA ASP A 838 -0.13 15.42 -20.44
C ASP A 838 -0.59 14.79 -19.12
N TYR A 839 0.11 13.74 -18.64
CA TYR A 839 -0.11 13.18 -17.30
C TYR A 839 -0.03 14.26 -16.21
N ALA A 840 1.04 15.06 -16.22
CA ALA A 840 1.23 16.09 -15.20
C ALA A 840 0.20 17.22 -15.31
N ALA A 841 -0.12 17.66 -16.52
CA ALA A 841 -1.12 18.70 -16.79
C ALA A 841 -2.55 18.28 -16.39
N LEU A 842 -2.95 17.07 -16.79
CA LEU A 842 -4.25 16.50 -16.43
C LEU A 842 -4.33 16.25 -14.93
N GLY A 843 -3.26 15.76 -14.31
CA GLY A 843 -3.17 15.58 -12.86
C GLY A 843 -3.31 16.88 -12.08
N ALA A 844 -2.76 17.99 -12.58
CA ALA A 844 -2.93 19.31 -11.95
C ALA A 844 -4.38 19.85 -12.05
N SER A 845 -5.13 19.41 -13.06
CA SER A 845 -6.50 19.90 -13.33
C SER A 845 -7.56 19.04 -12.66
N LEU A 846 -7.38 17.71 -12.69
CA LEU A 846 -8.34 16.73 -12.22
C LEU A 846 -7.97 16.15 -10.84
N GLY A 847 -6.70 16.23 -10.46
CA GLY A 847 -6.17 15.50 -9.32
C GLY A 847 -5.84 14.03 -9.62
N PRO A 848 -5.03 13.38 -8.77
CA PRO A 848 -4.46 12.07 -9.05
C PRO A 848 -5.51 10.94 -9.04
N TRP A 849 -6.54 11.02 -8.19
CA TRP A 849 -7.56 9.99 -8.05
C TRP A 849 -8.60 10.06 -9.17
N ALA A 850 -9.06 11.27 -9.57
CA ALA A 850 -10.00 11.39 -10.68
C ALA A 850 -9.38 10.98 -12.01
N LEU A 851 -8.13 11.38 -12.29
CA LEU A 851 -7.43 10.93 -13.49
C LEU A 851 -7.33 9.39 -13.53
N ALA A 852 -6.96 8.78 -12.40
CA ALA A 852 -6.87 7.32 -12.29
C ALA A 852 -8.24 6.63 -12.38
N HIS A 853 -9.30 7.30 -11.93
CA HIS A 853 -10.68 6.80 -12.06
C HIS A 853 -11.07 6.72 -13.54
N LEU A 854 -10.82 7.77 -14.33
CA LEU A 854 -11.13 7.77 -15.77
C LEU A 854 -10.32 6.70 -16.53
N GLU A 855 -9.05 6.50 -16.18
CA GLU A 855 -8.22 5.41 -16.71
C GLU A 855 -8.79 4.03 -16.38
N ALA A 856 -9.29 3.85 -15.15
CA ALA A 856 -9.94 2.62 -14.72
C ALA A 856 -11.19 2.30 -15.56
N LEU A 857 -11.95 3.32 -15.96
CA LEU A 857 -13.15 3.12 -16.77
C LEU A 857 -12.83 2.68 -18.21
N LEU A 858 -11.73 3.14 -18.81
CA LEU A 858 -11.30 2.64 -20.13
C LEU A 858 -10.85 1.18 -20.04
N LYS A 859 -10.10 0.83 -18.98
CA LYS A 859 -9.72 -0.57 -18.72
C LYS A 859 -10.94 -1.48 -18.55
N ALA A 860 -11.93 -1.03 -17.77
CA ALA A 860 -13.19 -1.76 -17.61
C ALA A 860 -13.97 -1.88 -18.94
N ALA A 861 -13.90 -0.88 -19.82
CA ALA A 861 -14.53 -0.94 -21.13
C ALA A 861 -13.90 -2.03 -22.03
N ASP A 862 -12.57 -2.15 -22.06
CA ASP A 862 -11.85 -3.23 -22.78
C ASP A 862 -12.24 -4.62 -22.21
N VAL A 863 -12.32 -4.76 -20.89
CA VAL A 863 -12.81 -5.99 -20.23
C VAL A 863 -14.22 -6.35 -20.69
N LEU A 864 -15.15 -5.40 -20.58
CA LEU A 864 -16.56 -5.61 -20.88
C LEU A 864 -16.81 -5.84 -22.37
N ALA A 865 -15.94 -5.34 -23.25
CA ALA A 865 -15.98 -5.62 -24.68
C ALA A 865 -15.90 -7.11 -24.98
N GLU A 866 -15.17 -7.86 -24.15
CA GLU A 866 -15.03 -9.32 -24.27
C GLU A 866 -16.10 -10.08 -23.49
N VAL A 867 -16.36 -9.69 -22.23
CA VAL A 867 -17.32 -10.40 -21.35
C VAL A 867 -18.76 -10.29 -21.86
N GLU A 868 -19.14 -9.12 -22.39
CA GLU A 868 -20.50 -8.83 -22.87
C GLU A 868 -20.55 -8.71 -24.41
N ALA A 869 -19.60 -9.33 -25.11
CA ALA A 869 -19.39 -9.17 -26.54
C ALA A 869 -20.67 -9.41 -27.36
N GLU A 870 -21.42 -10.46 -27.07
CA GLU A 870 -22.66 -10.80 -27.80
C GLU A 870 -23.74 -9.72 -27.60
N ARG A 871 -23.90 -9.24 -26.37
CA ARG A 871 -24.86 -8.20 -26.03
C ARG A 871 -24.52 -6.88 -26.71
N PHE A 872 -23.25 -6.50 -26.71
CA PHE A 872 -22.81 -5.28 -27.38
C PHE A 872 -22.81 -5.44 -28.91
N ALA A 873 -22.56 -6.63 -29.45
CA ALA A 873 -22.62 -6.91 -30.89
C ALA A 873 -24.03 -6.72 -31.47
N ALA A 874 -25.07 -6.99 -30.67
CA ALA A 874 -26.47 -6.78 -31.04
C ALA A 874 -26.87 -5.30 -31.15
N GLN A 875 -26.04 -4.37 -30.69
CA GLN A 875 -26.29 -2.93 -30.76
C GLN A 875 -25.79 -2.32 -32.08
N PRO A 876 -26.35 -1.18 -32.54
CA PRO A 876 -25.85 -0.48 -33.73
C PRO A 876 -24.36 -0.16 -33.64
N ALA A 877 -23.70 -0.03 -34.79
CA ALA A 877 -22.30 0.45 -34.87
C ALA A 877 -22.15 1.75 -34.07
N TRP A 878 -21.10 1.84 -33.26
CA TRP A 878 -20.83 3.05 -32.50
C TRP A 878 -20.37 4.15 -33.46
N ALA A 879 -21.16 5.22 -33.54
CA ALA A 879 -20.76 6.43 -34.23
C ALA A 879 -19.98 7.32 -33.26
N MET A 880 -18.79 7.76 -33.68
CA MET A 880 -17.98 8.66 -32.86
C MET A 880 -18.75 9.94 -32.54
N PRO A 881 -19.02 10.24 -31.25
CA PRO A 881 -19.66 11.49 -30.88
C PRO A 881 -18.69 12.65 -31.16
N PRO A 882 -19.21 13.89 -31.31
CA PRO A 882 -18.37 15.06 -31.42
C PRO A 882 -17.40 15.14 -30.24
N ALA A 883 -16.23 15.76 -30.47
CA ALA A 883 -15.26 15.95 -29.42
C ALA A 883 -15.89 16.74 -28.26
N PRO A 884 -15.72 16.28 -27.00
CA PRO A 884 -16.17 17.05 -25.83
C PRO A 884 -15.37 18.34 -25.68
N ALA A 885 -15.78 19.19 -24.74
CA ALA A 885 -14.91 20.29 -24.33
C ALA A 885 -13.59 19.74 -23.79
N GLU A 886 -12.48 20.40 -24.12
CA GLU A 886 -11.17 20.00 -23.62
C GLU A 886 -11.09 20.28 -22.12
N VAL A 887 -10.47 19.37 -21.36
CA VAL A 887 -10.21 19.58 -19.93
C VAL A 887 -9.40 20.87 -19.79
N VAL A 888 -9.91 21.81 -18.99
CA VAL A 888 -9.25 23.09 -18.77
C VAL A 888 -7.95 22.85 -18.03
N ILE A 889 -6.84 22.99 -18.75
CA ILE A 889 -5.50 22.90 -18.18
C ILE A 889 -5.10 24.29 -17.65
N PRO A 890 -4.62 24.40 -16.40
CA PRO A 890 -4.03 25.62 -15.90
C PRO A 890 -2.87 26.06 -16.81
N THR A 891 -3.03 27.21 -17.46
CA THR A 891 -1.96 27.81 -18.28
C THR A 891 -0.90 28.43 -17.38
N VAL A 892 0.35 28.02 -17.60
CA VAL A 892 1.51 28.72 -17.04
C VAL A 892 1.58 30.09 -17.70
N ALA A 893 1.63 31.14 -16.88
CA ALA A 893 1.71 32.49 -17.38
C ALA A 893 3.06 32.71 -18.11
N PRO A 894 3.11 33.54 -19.18
CA PRO A 894 4.27 33.62 -20.07
C PRO A 894 5.52 34.25 -19.42
N GLN A 895 5.35 34.96 -18.31
CA GLN A 895 6.46 35.51 -17.53
C GLN A 895 7.31 34.40 -16.90
N ALA A 896 8.61 34.65 -16.80
CA ALA A 896 9.54 33.78 -16.10
C ALA A 896 10.51 34.60 -15.27
N PHE A 897 10.75 34.16 -14.05
CA PHE A 897 11.79 34.67 -13.18
C PHE A 897 13.06 33.84 -13.38
N SER A 898 14.19 34.50 -13.63
CA SER A 898 15.48 33.84 -13.84
C SER A 898 16.43 34.18 -12.71
N LEU A 899 17.07 33.15 -12.16
CA LEU A 899 17.99 33.26 -11.03
C LEU A 899 19.38 32.75 -11.45
N PRO A 900 20.41 33.61 -11.50
CA PRO A 900 21.77 33.17 -11.77
C PRO A 900 22.32 32.41 -10.57
N VAL A 901 22.65 31.14 -10.76
CA VAL A 901 23.14 30.25 -9.71
C VAL A 901 24.25 29.35 -10.25
N ASP A 902 25.15 28.94 -9.36
CA ASP A 902 26.14 27.90 -9.67
C ASP A 902 25.50 26.53 -9.42
N ALA A 903 25.25 25.77 -10.50
CA ALA A 903 24.72 24.42 -10.42
C ALA A 903 25.66 23.44 -9.70
N ALA A 904 26.96 23.73 -9.60
CA ALA A 904 27.90 22.94 -8.79
C ALA A 904 27.78 23.27 -7.29
N ASN A 905 27.18 24.41 -6.92
CA ASN A 905 26.82 24.67 -5.54
C ASN A 905 25.48 23.99 -5.21
N PHE A 906 25.57 22.87 -4.50
CA PHE A 906 24.40 22.08 -4.13
C PHE A 906 23.37 22.88 -3.30
N GLY A 907 23.80 23.79 -2.43
CA GLY A 907 22.90 24.66 -1.68
C GLY A 907 22.12 25.63 -2.57
N GLU A 908 22.77 26.20 -3.60
CA GLU A 908 22.07 27.08 -4.56
C GLU A 908 21.08 26.29 -5.43
N TYR A 909 21.45 25.07 -5.84
CA TYR A 909 20.55 24.16 -6.53
C TYR A 909 19.30 23.84 -5.68
N LEU A 910 19.49 23.46 -4.41
CA LEU A 910 18.39 23.18 -3.50
C LEU A 910 17.55 24.42 -3.20
N ALA A 911 18.17 25.59 -3.08
CA ALA A 911 17.45 26.84 -2.88
C ALA A 911 16.51 27.17 -4.05
N CYS A 912 16.91 26.90 -5.29
CA CYS A 912 16.04 27.03 -6.46
C CYS A 912 14.82 26.11 -6.37
N LEU A 913 15.03 24.86 -5.97
CA LEU A 913 13.94 23.91 -5.76
C LEU A 913 13.04 24.29 -4.57
N GLY A 914 13.62 24.89 -3.53
CA GLY A 914 12.88 25.46 -2.41
C GLY A 914 11.97 26.61 -2.81
N LEU A 915 12.47 27.51 -3.67
CA LEU A 915 11.66 28.60 -4.23
C LEU A 915 10.51 28.05 -5.09
N PHE A 916 10.79 27.04 -5.91
CA PHE A 916 9.77 26.35 -6.70
C PHE A 916 8.72 25.67 -5.81
N ALA A 917 9.15 24.94 -4.79
CA ALA A 917 8.25 24.31 -3.82
C ALA A 917 7.38 25.33 -3.07
N LEU A 918 7.94 26.47 -2.69
CA LEU A 918 7.22 27.55 -2.02
C LEU A 918 6.14 28.15 -2.93
N ALA A 919 6.45 28.37 -4.22
CA ALA A 919 5.48 28.87 -5.19
C ALA A 919 4.30 27.91 -5.38
N LEU A 920 4.59 26.60 -5.46
CA LEU A 920 3.58 25.54 -5.54
C LEU A 920 2.74 25.45 -4.26
N HIS A 921 3.37 25.58 -3.09
CA HIS A 921 2.68 25.61 -1.79
C HIS A 921 1.73 26.80 -1.66
N ALA A 922 2.05 27.92 -2.30
CA ALA A 922 1.18 29.09 -2.41
C ALA A 922 0.08 28.96 -3.48
N GLY A 923 -0.08 27.78 -4.09
CA GLY A 923 -1.12 27.52 -5.10
C GLY A 923 -0.84 28.16 -6.47
N ARG A 924 0.41 28.55 -6.76
CA ARG A 924 0.77 29.09 -8.08
C ARG A 924 0.92 27.96 -9.10
N VAL A 925 0.51 28.23 -10.34
CA VAL A 925 0.72 27.37 -11.50
C VAL A 925 2.08 27.74 -12.11
N VAL A 926 3.11 26.98 -11.74
CA VAL A 926 4.50 27.25 -12.11
C VAL A 926 5.22 26.00 -12.60
N GLU A 927 6.22 26.20 -13.44
CA GLU A 927 7.13 25.17 -13.93
C GLU A 927 8.58 25.61 -13.75
N ALA A 928 9.52 24.67 -13.70
CA ALA A 928 10.92 24.96 -13.49
C ALA A 928 11.79 24.40 -14.63
N SER A 929 12.86 25.11 -15.00
CA SER A 929 13.91 24.62 -15.92
C SER A 929 15.29 25.20 -15.62
N TRP A 930 16.31 24.66 -16.28
CA TRP A 930 17.70 25.09 -16.18
C TRP A 930 18.28 25.42 -17.55
N SER A 931 19.08 26.48 -17.66
CA SER A 931 19.83 26.76 -18.90
C SER A 931 21.25 27.22 -18.57
N GLY A 932 22.07 27.47 -19.60
CA GLY A 932 23.46 27.94 -19.46
C GLY A 932 23.65 29.25 -18.69
N GLY A 933 22.57 29.91 -18.22
CA GLY A 933 22.59 31.11 -17.40
C GLY A 933 21.97 30.98 -15.99
N GLY A 934 21.52 29.78 -15.57
CA GLY A 934 20.96 29.55 -14.23
C GLY A 934 19.60 28.85 -14.22
N PHE A 935 18.84 29.09 -13.16
CA PHE A 935 17.52 28.51 -12.92
C PHE A 935 16.41 29.42 -13.43
N HIS A 936 15.36 28.84 -13.99
CA HIS A 936 14.19 29.56 -14.49
C HIS A 936 12.91 29.02 -13.85
N LEU A 937 12.13 29.92 -13.25
CA LEU A 937 10.81 29.66 -12.71
C LEU A 937 9.76 30.33 -13.60
N HIS A 938 9.04 29.52 -14.37
CA HIS A 938 8.02 29.94 -15.33
C HIS A 938 6.67 30.11 -14.65
N GLY A 939 5.86 31.07 -15.12
CA GLY A 939 4.55 31.40 -14.55
C GLY A 939 4.57 32.48 -13.47
N ILE A 940 5.73 33.03 -13.17
CA ILE A 940 5.92 34.06 -12.14
C ILE A 940 7.03 35.02 -12.54
N ASP A 941 6.86 36.31 -12.24
CA ASP A 941 7.87 37.35 -12.45
C ASP A 941 8.54 37.71 -11.11
N ALA A 942 9.47 38.68 -11.13
CA ALA A 942 10.17 39.12 -9.93
C ALA A 942 9.22 39.66 -8.85
N ASP A 943 8.20 40.44 -9.22
CA ASP A 943 7.24 40.99 -8.26
C ASP A 943 6.40 39.89 -7.60
N GLY A 944 5.98 38.88 -8.39
CA GLY A 944 5.32 37.70 -7.90
C GLY A 944 6.19 36.89 -6.94
N VAL A 945 7.47 36.74 -7.24
CA VAL A 945 8.44 36.11 -6.33
C VAL A 945 8.58 36.93 -5.06
N LEU A 946 8.73 38.25 -5.15
CA LEU A 946 8.83 39.11 -3.97
C LEU A 946 7.58 39.00 -3.07
N ALA A 947 6.39 38.97 -3.66
CA ALA A 947 5.13 38.76 -2.95
C ALA A 947 5.06 37.38 -2.28
N LEU A 948 5.59 36.34 -2.94
CA LEU A 948 5.71 35.00 -2.36
C LEU A 948 6.64 35.01 -1.13
N LEU A 949 7.83 35.61 -1.27
CA LEU A 949 8.81 35.72 -0.20
C LEU A 949 8.25 36.54 0.98
N ALA A 950 7.39 37.53 0.71
CA ALA A 950 6.73 38.32 1.75
C ALA A 950 5.86 37.48 2.71
N SER A 951 5.45 36.26 2.35
CA SER A 951 4.78 35.33 3.27
C SER A 951 5.64 34.92 4.48
N LEU A 952 6.96 35.14 4.41
CA LEU A 952 7.89 34.94 5.53
C LEU A 952 7.82 36.06 6.57
N ARG A 953 7.19 37.21 6.25
CA ARG A 953 6.97 38.29 7.22
C ARG A 953 5.98 37.79 8.29
N GLY A 954 6.50 37.45 9.46
CA GLY A 954 5.73 36.87 10.56
C GLY A 954 5.63 35.34 10.52
N ALA A 955 6.47 34.67 9.74
CA ALA A 955 6.55 33.22 9.79
C ALA A 955 7.04 32.72 11.15
N THR A 956 6.52 31.58 11.60
CA THR A 956 6.89 30.97 12.89
C THR A 956 7.31 29.52 12.71
N VAL A 957 8.24 29.08 13.56
CA VAL A 957 8.67 27.69 13.66
C VAL A 957 8.06 27.06 14.90
N ALA A 958 7.50 25.87 14.77
CA ALA A 958 7.00 25.10 15.90
C ALA A 958 7.39 23.62 15.74
N PRO A 959 7.55 22.86 16.84
CA PRO A 959 7.60 21.41 16.78
C PRO A 959 6.35 20.83 16.11
N ASP A 960 6.52 19.84 15.24
CA ASP A 960 5.41 19.06 14.73
C ASP A 960 5.04 18.00 15.77
N THR A 961 4.18 18.35 16.72
CA THR A 961 3.82 17.45 17.83
C THR A 961 3.09 16.19 17.36
N GLU A 962 2.42 16.23 16.21
CA GLU A 962 1.77 15.04 15.65
C GLU A 962 2.80 14.05 15.09
N ALA A 963 3.84 14.56 14.42
CA ALA A 963 4.89 13.73 13.83
C ALA A 963 6.07 13.44 14.78
N THR A 964 6.08 14.01 15.99
CA THR A 964 7.17 13.86 16.96
C THR A 964 6.91 12.70 17.93
N ARG A 965 7.78 11.70 17.91
CA ARG A 965 7.76 10.64 18.94
C ARG A 965 8.12 11.23 20.31
N PRO A 966 7.58 10.69 21.42
CA PRO A 966 7.88 11.20 22.77
C PRO A 966 9.39 11.28 23.07
N GLU A 967 10.16 10.30 22.59
CA GLU A 967 11.61 10.20 22.75
C GLU A 967 12.38 11.30 21.99
N MET A 968 11.77 11.85 20.95
CA MET A 968 12.32 12.87 20.08
C MET A 968 11.92 14.30 20.48
N ALA A 969 11.08 14.47 21.51
CA ALA A 969 10.57 15.77 21.93
C ALA A 969 11.68 16.80 22.25
N ASP A 970 12.76 16.33 22.88
CA ASP A 970 13.91 17.17 23.24
C ASP A 970 15.08 17.07 22.25
N ALA A 971 14.92 16.35 21.14
CA ALA A 971 15.97 16.17 20.16
C ALA A 971 16.45 17.52 19.60
N ALA A 972 17.73 17.60 19.25
CA ALA A 972 18.29 18.80 18.63
C ALA A 972 17.69 19.08 17.24
N TYR A 973 17.21 18.03 16.57
CA TYR A 973 16.68 18.05 15.20
C TYR A 973 15.32 17.32 15.15
N PRO A 974 14.27 17.86 15.79
CA PRO A 974 12.95 17.23 15.76
C PRO A 974 12.24 17.51 14.42
N PRO A 975 11.12 16.84 14.12
CA PRO A 975 10.18 17.29 13.10
C PRO A 975 9.65 18.71 13.41
N LEU A 976 9.61 19.58 12.40
CA LEU A 976 9.19 20.98 12.55
C LEU A 976 8.05 21.34 11.59
N LEU A 977 7.27 22.34 11.97
CA LEU A 977 6.30 23.04 11.13
C LEU A 977 6.76 24.47 10.91
N LEU A 978 6.93 24.87 9.65
CA LEU A 978 7.06 26.26 9.24
C LEU A 978 5.68 26.82 8.90
N ARG A 979 5.23 27.80 9.68
CA ARG A 979 3.94 28.47 9.46
C ARG A 979 4.18 29.79 8.74
N LEU A 980 3.67 29.88 7.52
CA LEU A 980 3.76 31.07 6.67
C LEU A 980 2.45 31.85 6.70
N ALA A 981 2.51 33.17 6.58
CA ALA A 981 1.30 34.00 6.63
C ALA A 981 0.36 33.68 5.45
N GLY A 982 -0.89 33.33 5.75
CA GLY A 982 -1.92 33.05 4.75
C GLY A 982 -1.78 31.71 4.00
N LEU A 983 -0.84 30.85 4.41
CA LEU A 983 -0.61 29.54 3.79
C LEU A 983 -0.75 28.40 4.80
N PRO A 984 -1.06 27.17 4.36
CA PRO A 984 -1.03 25.99 5.23
C PRO A 984 0.36 25.79 5.88
N PRO A 985 0.45 25.18 7.08
CA PRO A 985 1.73 24.81 7.68
C PRO A 985 2.53 23.88 6.77
N LEU A 986 3.84 24.10 6.69
CA LEU A 986 4.76 23.33 5.87
C LEU A 986 5.64 22.44 6.78
N PRO A 987 5.50 21.10 6.73
CA PRO A 987 6.36 20.19 7.48
C PRO A 987 7.80 20.23 6.99
N LEU A 988 8.76 20.31 7.90
CA LEU A 988 10.20 20.29 7.63
C LEU A 988 10.88 19.24 8.52
N ASN A 989 11.36 18.18 7.87
CA ASN A 989 12.10 17.09 8.49
C ASN A 989 13.18 16.44 7.59
N PRO A 990 13.85 17.15 6.66
CA PRO A 990 14.80 16.52 5.73
C PRO A 990 16.05 15.94 6.43
N TRP A 991 16.36 16.40 7.64
CA TRP A 991 17.44 15.90 8.50
C TRP A 991 17.08 14.59 9.25
N LEU A 992 15.87 14.07 9.08
CA LEU A 992 15.44 12.80 9.67
C LEU A 992 15.21 11.72 8.61
N GLY A 993 15.45 10.48 9.01
CA GLY A 993 15.11 9.29 8.23
C GLY A 993 13.61 9.12 8.04
N GLU A 994 13.21 8.02 7.40
CA GLU A 994 11.80 7.79 7.07
C GLU A 994 10.89 7.75 8.32
N GLY A 995 11.39 7.12 9.40
CA GLY A 995 10.70 6.96 10.67
C GLY A 995 10.68 8.19 11.58
N LEU A 996 11.34 9.28 11.20
CA LEU A 996 11.47 10.53 11.97
C LEU A 996 12.09 10.40 13.39
N ASP A 997 12.84 9.34 13.60
CA ASP A 997 13.49 8.94 14.87
C ASP A 997 15.02 8.96 14.76
N GLU A 998 15.56 8.66 13.59
CA GLU A 998 17.00 8.72 13.31
C GLU A 998 17.39 9.85 12.36
N GLY A 999 18.67 10.25 12.41
CA GLY A 999 19.20 11.27 11.50
C GLY A 999 19.39 10.75 10.08
N SER A 1000 18.96 11.51 9.08
CA SER A 1000 19.21 11.17 7.67
C SER A 1000 20.65 11.45 7.23
N GLY A 1001 20.99 11.06 6.00
CA GLY A 1001 22.23 11.48 5.33
C GLY A 1001 22.39 13.01 5.24
N TRP A 1002 21.27 13.75 5.31
CA TRP A 1002 21.23 15.22 5.26
C TRP A 1002 21.26 15.89 6.63
N LYS A 1003 21.40 15.14 7.73
CA LYS A 1003 21.74 15.71 9.03
C LYS A 1003 23.22 16.09 9.06
N LEU A 1004 23.51 17.34 8.76
CA LEU A 1004 24.88 17.86 8.64
C LEU A 1004 25.44 18.45 9.96
N GLY A 1005 24.57 18.96 10.83
CA GLY A 1005 24.97 19.56 12.11
C GLY A 1005 25.11 18.55 13.25
N ALA A 1006 25.88 18.93 14.28
CA ALA A 1006 26.12 18.17 15.50
C ALA A 1006 26.36 19.08 16.72
N GLY A 1007 26.53 18.49 17.91
CA GLY A 1007 26.87 19.22 19.13
C GLY A 1007 25.73 20.10 19.64
N GLN A 1008 26.02 21.39 19.87
CA GLN A 1008 25.05 22.37 20.39
C GLN A 1008 24.12 22.97 19.32
N THR A 1009 24.28 22.57 18.05
CA THR A 1009 23.41 23.07 16.96
C THR A 1009 22.02 22.43 17.05
N ARG A 1010 20.96 23.25 17.01
CA ARG A 1010 19.57 22.79 17.07
C ARG A 1010 18.78 23.34 15.88
N ALA A 1011 18.05 22.47 15.17
CA ALA A 1011 17.25 22.85 14.01
C ALA A 1011 16.21 23.95 14.28
N PRO A 1012 15.46 23.96 15.41
CA PRO A 1012 14.52 25.04 15.69
C PRO A 1012 15.22 26.40 15.76
N VAL A 1013 16.35 26.47 16.47
CA VAL A 1013 17.14 27.71 16.64
C VAL A 1013 17.70 28.19 15.31
N ILE A 1014 18.24 27.27 14.50
CA ILE A 1014 18.75 27.61 13.16
C ILE A 1014 17.61 28.16 12.30
N LEU A 1015 16.46 27.48 12.27
CA LEU A 1015 15.34 27.86 11.42
C LEU A 1015 14.74 29.20 11.84
N ASP A 1016 14.58 29.46 13.14
CA ASP A 1016 14.13 30.76 13.66
C ASP A 1016 15.08 31.90 13.24
N SER A 1017 16.40 31.69 13.39
CA SER A 1017 17.40 32.69 12.96
C SER A 1017 17.34 32.94 11.46
N LEU A 1018 17.24 31.88 10.64
CA LEU A 1018 17.15 31.99 9.19
C LEU A 1018 15.86 32.71 8.75
N VAL A 1019 14.71 32.36 9.34
CA VAL A 1019 13.43 33.00 9.06
C VAL A 1019 13.48 34.48 9.42
N ALA A 1020 13.99 34.83 10.61
CA ALA A 1020 14.14 36.22 11.03
C ALA A 1020 15.07 37.02 10.08
N SER A 1021 16.19 36.41 9.68
CA SER A 1021 17.16 37.03 8.76
C SER A 1021 16.59 37.23 7.35
N CYS A 1022 15.84 36.24 6.83
CA CYS A 1022 15.16 36.35 5.55
C CYS A 1022 14.06 37.41 5.61
N ALA A 1023 13.27 37.47 6.69
CA ALA A 1023 12.26 38.49 6.89
C ALA A 1023 12.87 39.91 6.95
N ALA A 1024 13.96 40.09 7.69
CA ALA A 1024 14.68 41.37 7.77
C ALA A 1024 15.25 41.81 6.41
N SER A 1025 15.70 40.85 5.58
CA SER A 1025 16.20 41.18 4.24
C SER A 1025 15.13 41.79 3.33
N LEU A 1026 13.85 41.45 3.52
CA LEU A 1026 12.74 41.99 2.75
C LEU A 1026 12.46 43.46 3.06
N ASP A 1027 13.00 43.99 4.17
CA ASP A 1027 12.89 45.40 4.56
C ASP A 1027 14.06 46.26 4.08
N LEU A 1028 15.06 45.65 3.43
CA LEU A 1028 16.13 46.41 2.78
C LEU A 1028 15.57 47.15 1.55
N PRO A 1029 15.85 48.45 1.39
CA PRO A 1029 15.28 49.26 0.31
C PRO A 1029 15.76 48.85 -1.08
N ASP A 1030 16.88 48.14 -1.17
CA ASP A 1030 17.51 47.67 -2.40
C ASP A 1030 17.37 46.15 -2.61
N PHE A 1031 16.61 45.44 -1.77
CA PHE A 1031 16.44 44.01 -1.93
C PHE A 1031 15.61 43.67 -3.17
N THR A 1032 16.14 42.77 -3.98
CA THR A 1032 15.44 42.17 -5.10
C THR A 1032 15.50 40.64 -5.01
N PRO A 1033 14.53 39.92 -5.61
CA PRO A 1033 14.61 38.45 -5.69
C PRO A 1033 15.89 37.91 -6.37
N ALA A 1034 16.60 38.72 -7.17
CA ALA A 1034 17.87 38.30 -7.77
C ALA A 1034 19.01 38.18 -6.73
N ASP A 1035 18.85 38.80 -5.56
CA ASP A 1035 19.84 38.76 -4.47
C ASP A 1035 19.79 37.46 -3.66
N LEU A 1036 18.79 36.58 -3.87
CA LEU A 1036 18.62 35.33 -3.10
C LEU A 1036 19.91 34.49 -2.99
N PRO A 1037 20.69 34.27 -4.06
CA PRO A 1037 21.90 33.45 -3.97
C PRO A 1037 23.08 34.21 -3.35
N THR A 1038 23.09 35.55 -3.36
CA THR A 1038 24.29 36.35 -3.03
C THR A 1038 24.17 37.13 -1.73
N LEU A 1039 22.96 37.26 -1.16
CA LEU A 1039 22.72 38.01 0.08
C LEU A 1039 23.39 37.33 1.28
N GLY A 1040 24.51 37.91 1.71
CA GLY A 1040 25.23 37.50 2.92
C GLY A 1040 24.55 38.00 4.20
N GLY A 1041 24.51 37.16 5.22
CA GLY A 1041 23.85 37.41 6.50
C GLY A 1041 24.31 38.68 7.23
N ALA A 1042 25.56 39.12 7.02
CA ALA A 1042 26.07 40.37 7.58
C ALA A 1042 25.27 41.61 7.16
N ARG A 1043 24.62 41.60 5.99
CA ARG A 1043 23.77 42.72 5.52
C ARG A 1043 22.51 42.92 6.35
N VAL A 1044 22.08 41.89 7.07
CA VAL A 1044 20.84 41.88 7.88
C VAL A 1044 21.12 41.59 9.35
N GLY A 1045 22.39 41.63 9.77
CA GLY A 1045 22.78 41.31 11.15
C GLY A 1045 22.51 39.86 11.55
N ALA A 1046 22.45 38.94 10.58
CA ALA A 1046 22.26 37.52 10.88
C ALA A 1046 23.43 36.98 11.71
N ASP A 1047 23.13 36.02 12.59
CA ASP A 1047 24.18 35.21 13.21
C ASP A 1047 24.77 34.21 12.19
N ALA A 1048 25.75 33.43 12.64
CA ALA A 1048 26.37 32.40 11.82
C ALA A 1048 25.54 31.09 11.78
N SER A 1049 24.27 31.11 12.18
CA SER A 1049 23.41 29.91 12.17
C SER A 1049 23.14 29.45 10.75
N LYS A 1050 23.35 28.15 10.49
CA LYS A 1050 23.15 27.52 9.19
C LYS A 1050 23.05 26.00 9.30
N PHE A 1051 22.41 25.37 8.32
CA PHE A 1051 22.34 23.92 8.20
C PHE A 1051 23.55 23.32 7.49
N ARG A 1052 24.37 24.14 6.81
CA ARG A 1052 25.60 23.77 6.10
C ARG A 1052 25.35 23.15 4.72
N PHE A 1053 24.19 23.42 4.12
CA PHE A 1053 23.90 22.98 2.75
C PHE A 1053 24.70 23.77 1.71
N ASP A 1054 25.11 24.99 2.06
CA ASP A 1054 25.78 25.91 1.15
C ASP A 1054 27.30 25.73 1.11
N SER A 1055 27.82 25.28 -0.03
CA SER A 1055 29.26 25.09 -0.22
C SER A 1055 30.07 26.39 -0.23
N ALA A 1056 29.46 27.54 -0.53
CA ALA A 1056 30.19 28.81 -0.58
C ALA A 1056 30.60 29.34 0.79
N THR A 1057 29.92 28.90 1.85
CA THR A 1057 30.20 29.30 3.24
C THR A 1057 30.87 28.19 4.05
N ASN A 1058 31.13 27.03 3.44
CA ASN A 1058 31.78 25.86 4.03
C ASN A 1058 33.26 25.78 3.66
N TRP A 1059 34.08 25.03 4.41
CA TRP A 1059 35.53 25.00 4.21
C TRP A 1059 36.22 23.75 4.76
N SER A 1060 37.35 23.33 4.17
CA SER A 1060 38.07 22.11 4.54
C SER A 1060 39.38 22.41 5.31
N ALA A 1061 39.81 21.49 6.18
CA ALA A 1061 41.09 21.63 6.89
C ALA A 1061 42.32 21.63 5.96
N GLN A 1062 42.18 21.12 4.73
CA GLN A 1062 43.25 21.14 3.71
C GLN A 1062 43.49 22.53 3.12
N ASP A 1063 42.49 23.41 3.18
CA ASP A 1063 42.57 24.77 2.63
C ASP A 1063 43.27 25.78 3.58
N ALA A 1064 43.62 25.36 4.81
CA ALA A 1064 43.76 26.28 5.94
C ALA A 1064 45.12 26.67 6.45
N GLY A 1065 46.05 25.72 6.52
CA GLY A 1065 47.25 25.90 7.32
C GLY A 1065 47.03 26.06 8.84
N PHE A 1066 46.08 26.85 9.37
CA PHE A 1066 45.89 27.11 10.82
C PHE A 1066 44.46 27.58 11.25
N SER A 1067 44.14 27.36 12.54
CA SER A 1067 42.98 27.77 13.39
C SER A 1067 41.62 28.06 12.73
N LEU A 1068 40.68 27.11 12.86
CA LEU A 1068 39.30 27.14 12.34
C LEU A 1068 38.41 28.28 12.89
N ASN A 1069 38.70 28.87 14.05
CA ASN A 1069 37.77 29.77 14.76
C ASN A 1069 37.88 31.26 14.38
N GLU A 1070 38.88 31.64 13.57
CA GLU A 1070 39.24 33.05 13.35
C GLU A 1070 38.87 33.60 11.95
N HIS A 1071 38.45 32.75 11.01
CA HIS A 1071 38.20 33.17 9.63
C HIS A 1071 36.77 33.74 9.42
N ALA A 1072 36.67 34.93 8.83
CA ALA A 1072 35.39 35.65 8.64
C ALA A 1072 34.32 34.86 7.86
N ARG A 1073 34.74 33.98 6.93
CA ARG A 1073 33.83 33.11 6.16
C ARG A 1073 33.09 32.08 7.02
N PHE A 1074 33.71 31.56 8.10
CA PHE A 1074 33.04 30.62 9.02
C PHE A 1074 31.95 31.29 9.85
N LYS A 1075 32.07 32.61 10.07
CA LYS A 1075 31.07 33.46 10.71
C LYS A 1075 30.04 34.04 9.74
N SER A 1076 29.98 33.51 8.51
CA SER A 1076 29.04 33.96 7.48
C SER A 1076 28.03 32.88 7.11
N SER A 1077 26.80 33.32 6.86
CA SER A 1077 25.68 32.53 6.37
C SER A 1077 25.08 33.25 5.15
N ARG A 1078 24.43 32.51 4.24
CA ARG A 1078 23.56 33.07 3.20
C ARG A 1078 22.12 32.64 3.53
N PRO A 1079 21.36 33.46 4.29
CA PRO A 1079 20.13 33.00 4.94
C PRO A 1079 19.10 32.41 3.98
N TRP A 1080 18.93 33.04 2.81
CA TRP A 1080 18.02 32.57 1.77
C TRP A 1080 18.42 31.22 1.19
N VAL A 1081 19.72 31.01 0.92
CA VAL A 1081 20.23 29.74 0.39
C VAL A 1081 19.96 28.62 1.39
N GLU A 1082 20.26 28.82 2.68
CA GLU A 1082 20.08 27.81 3.72
C GLU A 1082 18.59 27.50 4.01
N LEU A 1083 17.74 28.52 4.12
CA LEU A 1083 16.30 28.34 4.36
C LEU A 1083 15.62 27.63 3.18
N LEU A 1084 15.82 28.13 1.95
CA LEU A 1084 15.23 27.53 0.77
C LEU A 1084 15.82 26.14 0.50
N SER A 1085 17.09 25.88 0.84
CA SER A 1085 17.65 24.53 0.74
C SER A 1085 16.91 23.51 1.60
N ALA A 1086 16.54 23.87 2.84
CA ALA A 1086 15.78 22.99 3.72
C ALA A 1086 14.40 22.66 3.11
N ILE A 1087 13.72 23.66 2.53
CA ILE A 1087 12.45 23.47 1.82
C ILE A 1087 12.67 22.61 0.56
N GLY A 1088 13.69 22.91 -0.25
CA GLY A 1088 14.01 22.16 -1.46
C GLY A 1088 14.29 20.68 -1.19
N LEU A 1089 15.06 20.39 -0.14
CA LEU A 1089 15.32 19.02 0.30
C LEU A 1089 14.04 18.29 0.73
N GLN A 1090 13.16 18.95 1.49
CA GLN A 1090 11.89 18.37 1.92
C GLN A 1090 11.01 17.93 0.75
N HIS A 1091 10.97 18.72 -0.31
CA HIS A 1091 10.06 18.50 -1.43
C HIS A 1091 10.66 17.64 -2.55
N PHE A 1092 12.00 17.57 -2.66
CA PHE A 1092 12.65 16.88 -3.77
C PHE A 1092 13.59 15.74 -3.35
N PHE A 1093 13.97 15.55 -2.08
CA PHE A 1093 15.04 14.58 -1.70
C PHE A 1093 14.90 13.74 -0.37
N PRO A 1094 13.73 13.50 0.26
CA PRO A 1094 13.62 12.65 1.48
C PRO A 1094 13.75 11.11 1.20
N PRO A 1095 13.87 10.16 2.18
CA PRO A 1095 15.06 9.30 2.40
C PRO A 1095 14.94 7.79 2.01
N PRO A 1096 16.03 7.00 2.05
CA PRO A 1096 17.44 7.37 2.22
C PRO A 1096 18.15 7.68 0.89
N ALA A 1097 19.11 8.59 0.95
CA ALA A 1097 20.02 8.86 -0.15
C ALA A 1097 21.00 7.70 -0.30
N ASP A 1098 21.15 7.22 -1.54
CA ASP A 1098 22.31 6.43 -1.94
C ASP A 1098 23.62 7.17 -1.57
N ALA A 1099 24.71 6.43 -1.40
CA ALA A 1099 26.04 6.98 -1.19
C ALA A 1099 26.43 8.01 -2.27
N SER A 1100 25.90 7.87 -3.49
CA SER A 1100 26.04 8.86 -4.56
C SER A 1100 24.95 9.94 -4.45
N HIS A 1101 25.28 11.07 -3.81
CA HIS A 1101 24.42 12.24 -3.61
C HIS A 1101 24.24 13.01 -4.94
N ARG A 1102 23.73 12.33 -5.97
CA ARG A 1102 23.62 12.83 -7.34
C ARG A 1102 22.32 13.59 -7.57
N TYR A 1103 22.42 14.62 -8.39
CA TYR A 1103 21.29 15.43 -8.86
C TYR A 1103 21.51 15.83 -10.33
N TRP A 1104 20.41 16.13 -11.01
CA TRP A 1104 20.40 16.41 -12.44
C TRP A 1104 19.75 17.76 -12.71
N LEU A 1105 20.25 18.43 -13.74
CA LEU A 1105 19.61 19.59 -14.35
C LEU A 1105 18.69 19.12 -15.49
N TRP A 1106 17.77 19.97 -15.92
CA TRP A 1106 16.91 19.68 -17.06
C TRP A 1106 16.58 20.96 -17.85
N PRO A 1107 16.66 20.93 -19.19
CA PRO A 1107 16.57 22.13 -20.02
C PRO A 1107 15.14 22.66 -20.18
N GLU A 1108 14.16 21.77 -20.14
CA GLU A 1108 12.77 22.06 -20.46
C GLU A 1108 11.97 22.52 -19.24
N PRO A 1109 10.97 23.43 -19.37
CA PRO A 1109 10.03 23.71 -18.28
C PRO A 1109 9.28 22.45 -17.88
N LEU A 1110 9.36 22.08 -16.59
CA LEU A 1110 8.70 20.90 -16.03
C LEU A 1110 7.84 21.25 -14.80
N PRO A 1111 6.62 20.69 -14.69
CA PRO A 1111 5.79 20.76 -13.48
C PRO A 1111 6.31 19.83 -12.38
N ARG A 1112 5.80 19.98 -11.15
CA ARG A 1112 6.31 19.30 -9.93
C ARG A 1112 6.56 17.78 -10.10
N PRO A 1113 5.61 16.96 -10.59
CA PRO A 1113 5.84 15.50 -10.69
C PRO A 1113 7.02 15.15 -11.62
N LEU A 1114 7.12 15.83 -12.76
CA LEU A 1114 8.20 15.61 -13.73
C LEU A 1114 9.53 16.18 -13.22
N ALA A 1115 9.51 17.33 -12.54
CA ALA A 1115 10.71 17.90 -11.93
C ALA A 1115 11.28 16.99 -10.82
N ILE A 1116 10.43 16.32 -10.02
CA ILE A 1116 10.86 15.31 -9.02
C ILE A 1116 11.60 14.15 -9.71
N ALA A 1117 11.07 13.64 -10.82
CA ALA A 1117 11.70 12.58 -11.59
C ALA A 1117 12.98 13.06 -12.29
N ALA A 1118 12.97 14.28 -12.86
CA ALA A 1118 14.10 14.89 -13.55
C ALA A 1118 15.28 15.13 -12.61
N ALA A 1119 15.04 15.65 -11.40
CA ALA A 1119 16.06 15.87 -10.37
C ALA A 1119 16.81 14.60 -9.95
N ARG A 1120 16.27 13.41 -10.28
CA ARG A 1120 16.83 12.07 -10.04
C ARG A 1120 17.35 11.37 -11.29
N GLY A 1121 17.32 12.03 -12.45
CA GLY A 1121 17.74 11.43 -13.71
C GLY A 1121 16.80 10.32 -14.23
N LEU A 1122 15.53 10.31 -13.80
CA LEU A 1122 14.54 9.29 -14.18
C LEU A 1122 13.78 9.63 -15.47
N LEU A 1123 13.98 10.83 -16.02
CA LEU A 1123 13.41 11.24 -17.30
C LEU A 1123 14.43 11.07 -18.44
N PRO A 1124 13.99 10.61 -19.63
CA PRO A 1124 14.79 10.65 -20.84
C PRO A 1124 15.25 12.07 -21.16
N GLY A 1125 16.50 12.24 -21.58
CA GLY A 1125 17.03 13.57 -21.92
C GLY A 1125 17.35 14.46 -20.71
N ALA A 1126 17.51 13.89 -19.51
CA ALA A 1126 18.05 14.62 -18.37
C ALA A 1126 19.38 15.32 -18.74
N GLY A 1127 19.54 16.56 -18.28
CA GLY A 1127 20.70 17.38 -18.55
C GLY A 1127 21.95 16.93 -17.78
N PRO A 1128 22.97 17.80 -17.66
CA PRO A 1128 24.18 17.50 -16.89
C PRO A 1128 23.85 17.03 -15.47
N ALA A 1129 24.62 16.05 -15.01
CA ALA A 1129 24.50 15.46 -13.69
C ALA A 1129 25.67 15.91 -12.81
N TYR A 1130 25.41 16.08 -11.52
CA TYR A 1130 26.39 16.48 -10.53
C TYR A 1130 26.32 15.54 -9.33
N GLU A 1131 27.42 15.36 -8.62
CA GLU A 1131 27.51 14.56 -7.39
C GLU A 1131 27.99 15.46 -6.24
N ALA A 1132 27.12 15.66 -5.24
CA ALA A 1132 27.42 16.50 -4.09
C ALA A 1132 28.51 15.84 -3.21
N ALA A 1133 29.52 16.62 -2.85
CA ALA A 1133 30.63 16.16 -2.02
C ALA A 1133 30.36 16.46 -0.54
N LEU A 1134 29.94 15.45 0.23
CA LEU A 1134 29.78 15.56 1.68
C LEU A 1134 31.07 15.12 2.36
N VAL A 1135 31.75 16.04 3.04
CA VAL A 1135 33.03 15.78 3.71
C VAL A 1135 32.86 15.93 5.23
N PRO A 1136 33.32 14.96 6.04
CA PRO A 1136 33.35 15.10 7.49
C PRO A 1136 34.21 16.29 7.94
N SER A 1137 33.67 17.09 8.86
CA SER A 1137 34.28 18.29 9.43
C SER A 1137 34.15 18.24 10.95
N GLY A 1138 35.11 17.57 11.60
CA GLY A 1138 35.01 17.20 13.02
C GLY A 1138 33.85 16.23 13.28
N LYS A 1139 32.88 16.62 14.12
CA LYS A 1139 31.63 15.87 14.36
C LYS A 1139 30.50 16.22 13.38
N MET A 1140 30.72 17.18 12.49
CA MET A 1140 29.74 17.69 11.53
C MET A 1140 30.07 17.19 10.12
N LYS A 1141 29.21 17.49 9.15
CA LYS A 1141 29.45 17.28 7.73
C LYS A 1141 29.27 18.61 7.00
N ASP A 1142 30.16 18.91 6.07
CA ASP A 1142 30.07 20.09 5.22
C ASP A 1142 29.90 19.66 3.76
N VAL A 1143 29.05 20.38 3.03
CA VAL A 1143 28.88 20.21 1.59
C VAL A 1143 29.90 21.07 0.85
N PHE A 1144 30.58 20.50 -0.13
CA PHE A 1144 31.54 21.16 -1.02
C PHE A 1144 31.02 21.19 -2.47
N PRO A 1145 31.62 22.01 -3.36
CA PRO A 1145 31.19 22.08 -4.75
C PRO A 1145 31.13 20.70 -5.41
N ALA A 1146 29.98 20.41 -5.99
CA ALA A 1146 29.66 19.14 -6.61
C ALA A 1146 30.49 18.91 -7.88
N GLN A 1147 30.84 17.65 -8.12
CA GLN A 1147 31.61 17.26 -9.30
C GLN A 1147 30.66 16.88 -10.45
N PRO A 1148 30.91 17.31 -11.69
CA PRO A 1148 30.14 16.85 -12.83
C PRO A 1148 30.33 15.35 -13.02
N VAL A 1149 29.23 14.63 -13.19
CA VAL A 1149 29.24 13.18 -13.46
C VAL A 1149 29.36 12.99 -14.98
N PRO A 1150 30.34 12.21 -15.47
CA PRO A 1150 30.46 11.93 -16.90
C PRO A 1150 29.16 11.33 -17.45
N GLN A 1151 28.66 11.86 -18.57
CA GLN A 1151 27.46 11.30 -19.23
C GLN A 1151 27.70 9.82 -19.55
N ARG A 1152 26.88 8.93 -18.98
CA ARG A 1152 26.87 7.52 -19.35
C ARG A 1152 26.32 7.38 -20.77
N ASN A 1153 26.89 6.45 -21.53
CA ASN A 1153 26.43 6.12 -22.88
C ASN A 1153 24.99 5.58 -22.82
N PRO A 1154 23.99 6.20 -23.47
CA PRO A 1154 22.57 5.85 -23.32
C PRO A 1154 22.19 4.46 -23.90
N THR A 1155 23.12 3.78 -24.56
CA THR A 1155 22.91 2.45 -25.17
C THR A 1155 23.08 1.28 -24.20
N CYS A 1156 23.35 1.53 -22.92
CA CYS A 1156 23.44 0.46 -21.93
C CYS A 1156 22.10 0.31 -21.18
N PRO A 1157 21.33 -0.77 -21.40
CA PRO A 1157 20.12 -1.03 -20.65
C PRO A 1157 20.45 -1.21 -19.16
N PRO A 1158 19.58 -0.75 -18.22
CA PRO A 1158 19.80 -0.92 -16.79
C PRO A 1158 20.01 -2.39 -16.38
N HIS A 1159 19.47 -3.33 -17.13
CA HIS A 1159 19.56 -4.77 -16.87
C HIS A 1159 20.91 -5.40 -17.25
N LEU A 1160 21.75 -4.72 -18.04
CA LEU A 1160 23.07 -5.24 -18.44
C LEU A 1160 24.19 -4.94 -17.44
N LEU A 1161 23.86 -4.37 -16.27
CA LEU A 1161 24.73 -4.38 -15.10
C LEU A 1161 24.57 -5.66 -14.25
N MET A 1162 23.87 -6.69 -14.76
CA MET A 1162 23.73 -8.02 -14.13
C MET A 1162 24.76 -9.06 -14.63
N ILE A 1163 26.05 -8.69 -14.70
CA ILE A 1163 27.18 -9.63 -14.70
C ILE A 1163 28.29 -9.09 -13.80
#